data_AF-A0A6I7M0S5-F1
#
_entry.id   AF-A0A6I7M0S5-F1
#
_cell.length_a   1.000
_cell.length_b   1.000
_cell.length_c   1.000
_cell.angle_alpha   90.00
_cell.angle_beta   90.00
_cell.angle_gamma   90.00
#
_symmetry.space_group_name_H-M   'P 1'
#
loop_
_entity.id
_entity.type
_entity.pdbx_description
1 polymer ?
#
loop_
_entity_poly.entity_id
_entity_poly.type
_entity_poly.pdbx_seq_one_letter_code
_entity_poly.pdbx_strand_id
1 'polypeptide(L)'
;MPGTQSIQGIISNLDTNSIIDTIIKSERQPATLLEKDKALKTQQVAAYQAIAAKFLALKTSVASLMRNGSFDLANINVSDDTVLSATADGQVKSGTYRMRVLSLATNHQLATQGFDSATTNILGTGTITISIGDKSPTTINIADGQNSLIGIKNAINNAHIGVTASIINDGTSSKAYRLLLTADKTGAKNKINISTALSGGENIDLTGSSFDNPEETSFSSSSTAGVTLGSTAVYTGNQNKTYTFTVAGNGVQTIGSDNIVLNWTDGTNSGSIVVNQADTEYELTGTGADGLKLTFSAGNLTAGDSFQVNTFAPLLQKAGDAQIAIGADNTDSGSPIIINSDTNTFEDVIPGIRVDIKKLSDPGSSITIKTDIDTTGIKNLITGFIDKYNDAMKFIDDQNTYNQDTKESGVLFSDFSLQVMQSSLRSAATSIVKGLDKQFNSLSSIGIRSDANGRLTVSDSSKLMSAIQENAEAFVKIFTDSGSTSSPYLEFVSAGSKTIAGEDYDVNITQAATHGYLQGMGINNPSGTPLTIDSSNNTLKFRIDGVVSNDIVLSSRTYNSGAELANELQTRINADSKIGNRGVTVEWVDLGSTGYLKLTASSYGSTSKVEIMTSITNTAFNILGLSQGLSRYGMDVAGTINGEPATGTGQILTGKEKNATTEGLKIKVTLGEHDLIDGSEGTISINKGIASSLDKVLDNMTKSIDGTIARRVTALNNQIADIDEQIKAIDDRLAKRREDLYTEYQNMETALQSYQSESSYLETQLNQISNNFKQMTSNNK
;
A
#
# COMPACT_ATOMS: atom_id res chain seq x y z
N MET A 1 -51.12 8.46 -42.41
CA MET A 1 -51.18 7.97 -43.81
C MET A 1 -52.59 7.46 -44.07
N PRO A 2 -53.46 8.23 -44.75
CA PRO A 2 -54.60 7.66 -45.47
C PRO A 2 -54.07 6.96 -46.74
N GLY A 3 -54.72 5.87 -47.14
CA GLY A 3 -54.17 4.84 -48.03
C GLY A 3 -53.65 5.33 -49.39
N THR A 4 -52.44 4.91 -49.72
CA THR A 4 -51.86 4.91 -51.07
C THR A 4 -52.71 4.02 -51.98
N GLN A 5 -53.67 4.61 -52.68
CA GLN A 5 -54.32 3.94 -53.80
C GLN A 5 -53.31 3.86 -54.95
N SER A 6 -52.81 2.65 -55.21
CA SER A 6 -51.96 2.35 -56.36
C SER A 6 -52.75 2.60 -57.63
N ILE A 7 -52.32 3.58 -58.43
CA ILE A 7 -52.86 3.81 -59.76
C ILE A 7 -52.08 2.87 -60.67
N GLN A 8 -52.57 1.66 -60.87
CA GLN A 8 -52.15 0.93 -62.06
C GLN A 8 -52.79 1.62 -63.25
N GLY A 9 -52.00 1.93 -64.28
CA GLY A 9 -52.46 2.56 -65.51
C GLY A 9 -53.44 1.67 -66.28
N ILE A 10 -54.64 1.43 -65.74
CA ILE A 10 -55.63 0.46 -66.22
C ILE A 10 -56.12 0.85 -67.62
N ILE A 11 -56.13 2.15 -67.93
CA ILE A 11 -56.66 2.69 -69.18
C ILE A 11 -55.55 2.95 -70.21
N SER A 12 -54.37 3.36 -69.76
CA SER A 12 -53.22 3.72 -70.62
C SER A 12 -52.24 2.57 -70.85
N ASN A 13 -52.31 1.50 -70.05
CA ASN A 13 -51.36 0.40 -69.99
C ASN A 13 -49.92 0.83 -69.63
N LEU A 14 -49.75 2.01 -69.01
CA LEU A 14 -48.47 2.56 -68.53
C LEU A 14 -48.24 2.22 -67.07
N ASP A 15 -47.02 1.79 -66.72
CA ASP A 15 -46.59 1.64 -65.32
C ASP A 15 -46.19 3.00 -64.74
N THR A 16 -47.20 3.79 -64.39
CA THR A 16 -47.05 5.14 -63.85
C THR A 16 -46.26 5.18 -62.54
N ASN A 17 -46.37 4.16 -61.69
CA ASN A 17 -45.58 4.06 -60.45
C ASN A 17 -44.09 3.95 -60.75
N SER A 18 -43.70 3.07 -61.68
CA SER A 18 -42.31 2.91 -62.10
C SER A 18 -41.73 4.18 -62.71
N ILE A 19 -42.52 4.89 -63.52
CA ILE A 19 -42.12 6.17 -64.13
C ILE A 19 -41.90 7.23 -63.07
N ILE A 20 -42.87 7.42 -62.15
CA ILE A 20 -42.77 8.39 -61.05
C ILE A 20 -41.55 8.07 -60.17
N ASP A 21 -41.34 6.81 -59.80
CA ASP A 21 -40.20 6.41 -58.98
C ASP A 21 -38.86 6.65 -59.68
N THR A 22 -38.78 6.42 -60.99
CA THR A 22 -37.58 6.71 -61.78
C THR A 22 -37.28 8.21 -61.83
N ILE A 23 -38.30 9.05 -62.02
CA ILE A 23 -38.17 10.52 -61.99
C ILE A 23 -37.69 10.97 -60.61
N ILE A 24 -38.36 10.54 -59.54
CA ILE A 24 -37.99 10.93 -58.16
C ILE A 24 -36.57 10.46 -57.82
N LYS A 25 -36.17 9.24 -58.22
CA LYS A 25 -34.82 8.73 -58.00
C LYS A 25 -33.76 9.53 -58.76
N SER A 26 -34.04 9.99 -59.97
CA SER A 26 -33.16 10.88 -60.73
C SER A 26 -33.07 12.26 -60.09
N GLU A 27 -34.20 12.82 -59.63
CA GLU A 27 -34.22 14.12 -58.95
C GLU A 27 -33.60 14.08 -57.54
N ARG A 28 -33.49 12.90 -56.91
CA ARG A 28 -32.81 12.68 -55.62
C ARG A 28 -31.28 12.55 -55.72
N GLN A 29 -30.68 12.62 -56.91
CA GLN A 29 -29.22 12.53 -57.05
C GLN A 29 -28.44 13.56 -56.20
N PRO A 30 -28.87 14.84 -56.07
CA PRO A 30 -28.19 15.80 -55.20
C PRO A 30 -28.18 15.37 -53.72
N ALA A 31 -29.30 14.84 -53.20
CA ALA A 31 -29.34 14.31 -51.84
C ALA A 31 -28.44 13.09 -51.66
N THR A 32 -28.32 12.24 -52.69
CA THR A 32 -27.42 11.08 -52.68
C THR A 32 -25.94 11.50 -52.60
N LEU A 33 -25.57 12.61 -53.25
CA LEU A 33 -24.22 13.18 -53.13
C LEU A 33 -23.95 13.76 -51.74
N LEU A 34 -24.95 14.46 -51.18
CA LEU A 34 -24.90 14.97 -49.81
C LEU A 34 -24.80 13.84 -48.77
N GLU A 35 -25.51 12.72 -48.96
CA GLU A 35 -25.41 11.53 -48.11
C GLU A 35 -23.99 10.95 -48.11
N LYS A 36 -23.31 10.92 -49.26
CA LYS A 36 -21.89 10.50 -49.35
C LYS A 36 -20.96 11.46 -48.63
N ASP A 37 -21.17 12.77 -48.76
CA ASP A 37 -20.37 13.77 -48.05
C ASP A 37 -20.59 13.71 -46.53
N LYS A 38 -21.84 13.53 -46.08
CA LYS A 38 -22.17 13.26 -44.68
C LYS A 38 -21.46 12.01 -44.17
N ALA A 39 -21.48 10.92 -44.93
CA ALA A 39 -20.81 9.67 -44.56
C ALA A 39 -19.30 9.89 -44.39
N LEU A 40 -18.66 10.62 -45.32
CA LEU A 40 -17.24 10.97 -45.22
C LEU A 40 -16.96 11.81 -43.96
N LYS A 41 -17.73 12.88 -43.71
CA LYS A 41 -17.56 13.71 -42.50
C LYS A 41 -17.77 12.92 -41.21
N THR A 42 -18.70 11.96 -41.21
CA THR A 42 -18.92 11.05 -40.07
C THR A 42 -17.70 10.18 -39.82
N GLN A 43 -17.08 9.64 -40.89
CA GLN A 43 -15.83 8.90 -40.78
C GLN A 43 -14.68 9.80 -40.30
N GLN A 44 -14.62 11.06 -40.74
CA GLN A 44 -13.63 12.03 -40.27
C GLN A 44 -13.77 12.32 -38.77
N VAL A 45 -15.00 12.47 -38.25
CA VAL A 45 -15.26 12.60 -36.81
C VAL A 45 -14.72 11.38 -36.05
N ALA A 46 -15.01 10.17 -36.53
CA ALA A 46 -14.52 8.94 -35.91
C ALA A 46 -12.98 8.86 -35.93
N ALA A 47 -12.34 9.28 -37.03
CA ALA A 47 -10.88 9.33 -37.15
C ALA A 47 -10.26 10.32 -36.14
N TYR A 48 -10.83 11.52 -35.98
CA TYR A 48 -10.39 12.49 -34.97
C TYR A 48 -10.56 11.98 -33.53
N GLN A 49 -11.67 11.29 -33.23
CA GLN A 49 -11.88 10.65 -31.93
C GLN A 49 -10.85 9.53 -31.68
N ALA A 50 -10.49 8.77 -32.71
CA ALA A 50 -9.43 7.77 -32.61
C ALA A 50 -8.05 8.42 -32.37
N ILE A 51 -7.73 9.55 -33.01
CA ILE A 51 -6.52 10.34 -32.71
C ILE A 51 -6.54 10.80 -31.25
N ALA A 52 -7.67 11.32 -30.76
CA ALA A 52 -7.80 11.74 -29.36
C ALA A 52 -7.54 10.58 -28.39
N ALA A 53 -8.04 9.38 -28.70
CA ALA A 53 -7.77 8.18 -27.90
C ALA A 53 -6.26 7.82 -27.88
N LYS A 54 -5.55 7.94 -29.01
CA LYS A 54 -4.09 7.74 -29.07
C LYS A 54 -3.34 8.80 -28.25
N PHE A 55 -3.76 10.06 -28.31
CA PHE A 55 -3.16 11.14 -27.53
C PHE A 55 -3.41 11.00 -26.04
N LEU A 56 -4.59 10.53 -25.64
CA LEU A 56 -4.87 10.24 -24.24
C LEU A 56 -4.01 9.09 -23.72
N ALA A 57 -3.84 8.02 -24.50
CA ALA A 57 -2.95 6.92 -24.14
C ALA A 57 -1.48 7.38 -24.00
N LEU A 58 -1.01 8.25 -24.91
CA LEU A 58 0.31 8.87 -24.80
C LEU A 58 0.40 9.78 -23.56
N LYS A 59 -0.64 10.59 -23.28
CA LYS A 59 -0.71 11.45 -22.10
C LYS A 59 -0.58 10.63 -20.80
N THR A 60 -1.23 9.47 -20.71
CA THR A 60 -1.06 8.55 -19.57
C THR A 60 0.38 8.05 -19.43
N SER A 61 1.04 7.70 -20.54
CA SER A 61 2.45 7.28 -20.51
C SER A 61 3.38 8.43 -20.11
N VAL A 62 3.12 9.65 -20.59
CA VAL A 62 3.86 10.87 -20.24
C VAL A 62 3.67 11.20 -18.75
N ALA A 63 2.45 11.14 -18.24
CA ALA A 63 2.16 11.34 -16.81
C ALA A 63 2.87 10.30 -15.93
N SER A 64 3.05 9.07 -16.42
CA SER A 64 3.82 8.04 -15.73
C SER A 64 5.31 8.41 -15.62
N LEU A 65 5.89 9.09 -16.61
CA LEU A 65 7.25 9.62 -16.50
C LEU A 65 7.36 10.79 -15.52
N MET A 66 6.31 11.62 -15.42
CA MET A 66 6.31 12.81 -14.57
C MET A 66 6.04 12.51 -13.08
N ARG A 67 5.59 11.31 -12.74
CA ARG A 67 5.27 10.94 -11.37
C ARG A 67 6.55 10.83 -10.54
N ASN A 68 6.54 11.40 -9.34
CA ASN A 68 7.64 11.28 -8.38
C ASN A 68 7.92 9.80 -8.07
N GLY A 69 9.18 9.39 -8.06
CA GLY A 69 9.56 8.00 -7.83
C GLY A 69 9.66 7.12 -9.08
N SER A 70 9.21 7.58 -10.25
CA SER A 70 9.10 6.69 -11.43
C SER A 70 10.43 6.20 -11.99
N PHE A 71 11.52 6.89 -11.66
CA PHE A 71 12.88 6.53 -12.03
C PHE A 71 13.69 5.96 -10.86
N ASP A 72 13.04 5.77 -9.71
CA ASP A 72 13.66 5.38 -8.45
C ASP A 72 13.62 3.86 -8.31
N LEU A 73 13.80 3.16 -9.43
CA LEU A 73 13.70 1.72 -9.50
C LEU A 73 15.03 1.12 -9.03
N ALA A 74 14.96 0.26 -8.03
CA ALA A 74 16.11 -0.43 -7.46
C ALA A 74 15.99 -1.94 -7.67
N ASN A 75 17.12 -2.56 -8.01
CA ASN A 75 17.25 -4.01 -8.00
C ASN A 75 17.98 -4.42 -6.71
N ILE A 76 17.43 -5.40 -6.01
CA ILE A 76 18.07 -6.01 -4.85
C ILE A 76 18.38 -7.46 -5.17
N ASN A 77 19.66 -7.82 -5.10
CA ASN A 77 20.11 -9.19 -5.20
C ASN A 77 20.63 -9.65 -3.84
N VAL A 78 20.11 -10.78 -3.36
CA VAL A 78 20.55 -11.42 -2.12
C VAL A 78 21.26 -12.72 -2.50
N SER A 79 22.46 -12.95 -1.96
CA SER A 79 23.27 -14.12 -2.30
C SER A 79 22.69 -15.45 -1.78
N ASP A 80 21.83 -15.39 -0.75
CA ASP A 80 21.09 -16.53 -0.21
C ASP A 80 19.72 -16.07 0.32
N ASP A 81 18.67 -16.24 -0.50
CA ASP A 81 17.30 -15.84 -0.16
C ASP A 81 16.59 -16.79 0.81
N THR A 82 17.20 -17.93 1.11
CA THR A 82 16.70 -18.94 2.05
C THR A 82 17.00 -18.55 3.50
N VAL A 83 18.06 -17.75 3.72
CA VAL A 83 18.47 -17.20 5.00
C VAL A 83 17.76 -15.87 5.30
N LEU A 84 17.71 -14.96 4.32
CA LEU A 84 17.01 -13.67 4.43
C LEU A 84 16.52 -13.19 3.08
N SER A 85 15.48 -12.37 3.05
CA SER A 85 15.08 -11.60 1.86
C SER A 85 15.22 -10.11 2.11
N ALA A 86 15.43 -9.34 1.04
CA ALA A 86 15.52 -7.89 1.12
C ALA A 86 14.69 -7.24 -0.01
N THR A 87 13.99 -6.16 0.31
CA THR A 87 13.15 -5.40 -0.63
C THR A 87 13.42 -3.90 -0.48
N ALA A 88 13.41 -3.18 -1.59
CA ALA A 88 13.55 -1.72 -1.61
C ALA A 88 12.18 -1.07 -1.46
N ASP A 89 12.08 0.02 -0.70
CA ASP A 89 10.87 0.85 -0.60
C ASP A 89 10.93 2.11 -1.48
N GLY A 90 12.06 2.37 -2.16
CA GLY A 90 12.28 3.55 -3.00
C GLY A 90 13.73 3.72 -3.47
N GLN A 91 14.24 4.97 -3.38
CA GLN A 91 15.59 5.36 -3.79
C GLN A 91 16.68 4.65 -2.98
N VAL A 92 17.18 3.54 -3.50
CA VAL A 92 18.33 2.84 -2.92
C VAL A 92 19.58 3.20 -3.71
N LYS A 93 20.60 3.70 -3.01
CA LYS A 93 21.92 3.93 -3.61
C LYS A 93 22.57 2.59 -3.96
N SER A 94 23.33 2.56 -5.04
CA SER A 94 24.08 1.36 -5.40
C SER A 94 25.11 1.03 -4.32
N GLY A 95 25.13 -0.21 -3.88
CA GLY A 95 25.88 -0.63 -2.70
C GLY A 95 25.99 -2.14 -2.59
N THR A 96 26.96 -2.59 -1.78
CA THR A 96 27.10 -4.00 -1.43
C THR A 96 27.27 -4.10 0.07
N TYR A 97 26.36 -4.83 0.70
CA TYR A 97 26.28 -5.00 2.14
C TYR A 97 26.47 -6.47 2.47
N ARG A 98 27.28 -6.74 3.48
CA ARG A 98 27.51 -8.11 3.98
C ARG A 98 26.82 -8.23 5.32
N MET A 99 25.99 -9.24 5.46
CA MET A 99 25.14 -9.46 6.62
C MET A 99 25.26 -10.89 7.13
N ARG A 100 25.10 -11.07 8.44
CA ARG A 100 24.94 -12.38 9.09
C ARG A 100 23.75 -12.35 10.01
N VAL A 101 22.94 -13.40 9.98
CA VAL A 101 21.84 -13.60 10.93
C VAL A 101 22.37 -14.40 12.10
N LEU A 102 22.42 -13.79 13.28
CA LEU A 102 23.00 -14.39 14.48
C LEU A 102 21.93 -15.10 15.33
N SER A 103 20.72 -14.55 15.38
CA SER A 103 19.58 -15.15 16.07
C SER A 103 18.26 -14.65 15.50
N LEU A 104 17.21 -15.44 15.67
CA LEU A 104 15.83 -15.07 15.31
C LEU A 104 15.09 -14.53 16.52
N ALA A 105 14.18 -13.59 16.27
CA ALA A 105 13.23 -13.14 17.26
C ALA A 105 12.27 -14.30 17.59
N THR A 106 12.12 -14.58 18.87
CA THR A 106 11.31 -15.67 19.42
C THR A 106 10.34 -15.11 20.45
N ASN A 107 9.13 -15.66 20.50
CA ASN A 107 8.13 -15.30 21.51
C ASN A 107 8.31 -16.13 22.79
N HIS A 108 7.86 -15.61 23.92
CA HIS A 108 7.93 -16.35 25.19
C HIS A 108 6.88 -17.46 25.22
N GLN A 109 7.28 -18.67 25.64
CA GLN A 109 6.35 -19.78 25.86
C GLN A 109 6.57 -20.43 27.22
N LEU A 110 5.48 -20.53 27.99
CA LEU A 110 5.42 -21.15 29.30
C LEU A 110 4.32 -22.20 29.32
N ALA A 111 4.55 -23.35 29.96
CA ALA A 111 3.50 -24.34 30.18
C ALA A 111 3.38 -24.69 31.67
N THR A 112 2.19 -25.10 32.09
CA THR A 112 1.97 -25.63 33.44
C THR A 112 2.45 -27.05 33.58
N GLN A 113 2.55 -27.52 34.83
CA GLN A 113 2.48 -28.93 35.15
C GLN A 113 1.21 -29.59 34.58
N GLY A 114 1.19 -30.92 34.59
CA GLY A 114 0.10 -31.73 34.08
C GLY A 114 -1.12 -31.79 35.00
N PHE A 115 -2.30 -31.97 34.41
CA PHE A 115 -3.60 -32.12 35.08
C PHE A 115 -4.41 -33.26 34.46
N ASP A 116 -5.21 -33.95 35.27
CA ASP A 116 -5.93 -35.16 34.83
C ASP A 116 -7.06 -34.86 33.84
N SER A 117 -7.58 -33.63 33.81
CA SER A 117 -8.68 -33.26 32.93
C SER A 117 -8.68 -31.78 32.58
N ALA A 118 -8.98 -31.49 31.32
CA ALA A 118 -9.11 -30.13 30.81
C ALA A 118 -10.45 -29.46 31.14
N THR A 119 -11.50 -30.24 31.39
CA THR A 119 -12.90 -29.77 31.48
C THR A 119 -13.44 -29.70 32.90
N THR A 120 -12.84 -30.44 33.82
CA THR A 120 -13.31 -30.51 35.22
C THR A 120 -12.81 -29.32 36.02
N ASN A 121 -13.66 -28.80 36.90
CA ASN A 121 -13.36 -27.67 37.77
C ASN A 121 -12.53 -28.09 38.99
N ILE A 122 -11.30 -28.55 38.75
CA ILE A 122 -10.37 -29.05 39.78
C ILE A 122 -9.43 -27.97 40.32
N LEU A 123 -9.30 -26.84 39.61
CA LEU A 123 -8.37 -25.77 39.97
C LEU A 123 -8.98 -24.84 41.04
N GLY A 124 -8.15 -24.09 41.74
CA GLY A 124 -8.61 -23.09 42.69
C GLY A 124 -9.32 -21.90 42.03
N THR A 125 -10.12 -21.17 42.82
CA THR A 125 -10.72 -19.89 42.44
C THR A 125 -9.92 -18.73 43.03
N GLY A 126 -9.96 -17.55 42.41
CA GLY A 126 -9.15 -16.39 42.82
C GLY A 126 -8.66 -15.58 41.64
N THR A 127 -7.40 -15.14 41.66
CA THR A 127 -6.86 -14.28 40.60
C THR A 127 -5.61 -14.84 39.92
N ILE A 128 -5.49 -14.55 38.63
CA ILE A 128 -4.28 -14.75 37.82
C ILE A 128 -3.86 -13.38 37.31
N THR A 129 -2.63 -12.97 37.61
CA THR A 129 -2.09 -11.68 37.20
C THR A 129 -1.00 -11.90 36.16
N ILE A 130 -1.13 -11.26 34.99
CA ILE A 130 -0.20 -11.42 33.87
C ILE A 130 0.28 -10.04 33.41
N SER A 131 1.58 -9.91 33.13
CA SER A 131 2.16 -8.78 32.39
C SER A 131 3.08 -9.26 31.26
N ILE A 132 3.29 -8.40 30.28
CA ILE A 132 4.20 -8.64 29.14
C ILE A 132 5.31 -7.60 29.18
N GLY A 133 6.54 -8.03 29.44
CA GLY A 133 7.68 -7.16 29.69
C GLY A 133 7.39 -6.20 30.85
N ASP A 134 7.63 -4.92 30.61
CA ASP A 134 7.42 -3.84 31.57
C ASP A 134 6.02 -3.21 31.48
N LYS A 135 5.08 -3.82 30.73
CA LYS A 135 3.69 -3.36 30.68
C LYS A 135 3.01 -3.56 32.04
N SER A 136 2.03 -2.71 32.33
CA SER A 136 1.23 -2.82 33.55
C SER A 136 0.56 -4.20 33.66
N PRO A 137 0.59 -4.84 34.84
CA PRO A 137 -0.02 -6.14 35.06
C PRO A 137 -1.54 -6.06 34.95
N THR A 138 -2.15 -7.10 34.37
CA THR A 138 -3.61 -7.27 34.28
C THR A 138 -4.04 -8.45 35.15
N THR A 139 -5.02 -8.21 36.00
CA THR A 139 -5.59 -9.22 36.89
C THR A 139 -6.85 -9.83 36.29
N ILE A 140 -6.86 -11.15 36.15
CA ILE A 140 -7.97 -11.95 35.65
C ILE A 140 -8.58 -12.69 36.83
N ASN A 141 -9.90 -12.57 37.00
CA ASN A 141 -10.63 -13.25 38.06
C ASN A 141 -11.16 -14.61 37.58
N ILE A 142 -10.85 -15.67 38.32
CA ILE A 142 -11.34 -17.03 38.09
C ILE A 142 -12.41 -17.35 39.12
N ALA A 143 -13.67 -17.23 38.69
CA ALA A 143 -14.83 -17.52 39.53
C ALA A 143 -15.11 -19.03 39.63
N ASP A 144 -15.92 -19.40 40.61
CA ASP A 144 -16.48 -20.75 40.71
C ASP A 144 -17.26 -21.10 39.43
N GLY A 145 -17.10 -22.32 38.94
CA GLY A 145 -17.61 -22.74 37.64
C GLY A 145 -16.69 -22.44 36.44
N GLN A 146 -15.66 -21.60 36.60
CA GLN A 146 -14.67 -21.25 35.55
C GLN A 146 -13.26 -21.81 35.81
N ASN A 147 -13.09 -22.57 36.89
CA ASN A 147 -11.85 -23.12 37.41
C ASN A 147 -11.47 -24.48 36.79
N SER A 148 -11.75 -24.67 35.50
CA SER A 148 -11.16 -25.73 34.67
C SER A 148 -10.03 -25.15 33.80
N LEU A 149 -9.17 -25.99 33.23
CA LEU A 149 -8.14 -25.52 32.30
C LEU A 149 -8.78 -24.80 31.09
N ILE A 150 -9.91 -25.30 30.57
CA ILE A 150 -10.66 -24.63 29.49
C ILE A 150 -11.19 -23.28 29.96
N GLY A 151 -11.74 -23.21 31.18
CA GLY A 151 -12.23 -21.97 31.76
C GLY A 151 -11.12 -20.92 31.89
N ILE A 152 -9.98 -21.28 32.46
CA ILE A 152 -8.81 -20.40 32.60
C ILE A 152 -8.25 -19.98 31.23
N LYS A 153 -8.10 -20.92 30.30
CA LYS A 153 -7.67 -20.63 28.92
C LYS A 153 -8.57 -19.57 28.28
N ASN A 154 -9.89 -19.76 28.38
CA ASN A 154 -10.87 -18.83 27.84
C ASN A 154 -10.80 -17.46 28.54
N ALA A 155 -10.64 -17.43 29.87
CA ALA A 155 -10.50 -16.20 30.64
C ALA A 155 -9.27 -15.39 30.22
N ILE A 156 -8.11 -16.05 30.02
CA ILE A 156 -6.88 -15.41 29.54
C ILE A 156 -7.06 -14.87 28.12
N ASN A 157 -7.59 -15.69 27.20
CA ASN A 157 -7.78 -15.27 25.80
C ASN A 157 -8.77 -14.11 25.65
N ASN A 158 -9.84 -14.09 26.45
CA ASN A 158 -10.83 -13.02 26.46
C ASN A 158 -10.30 -11.71 27.06
N ALA A 159 -9.19 -11.74 27.81
CA ALA A 159 -8.58 -10.54 28.37
C ALA A 159 -7.79 -9.73 27.33
N HIS A 160 -7.43 -10.33 26.18
CA HIS A 160 -6.70 -9.68 25.07
C HIS A 160 -5.41 -8.96 25.49
N ILE A 161 -4.65 -9.57 26.41
CA ILE A 161 -3.47 -8.97 27.06
C ILE A 161 -2.14 -9.19 26.32
N GLY A 162 -2.17 -9.68 25.08
CA GLY A 162 -0.96 -10.01 24.31
C GLY A 162 -0.38 -11.41 24.60
N VAL A 163 -1.19 -12.30 25.16
CA VAL A 163 -0.88 -13.71 25.42
C VAL A 163 -2.01 -14.58 24.90
N THR A 164 -1.65 -15.62 24.17
CA THR A 164 -2.56 -16.70 23.75
C THR A 164 -2.37 -17.91 24.66
N ALA A 165 -3.46 -18.35 25.28
CA ALA A 165 -3.54 -19.57 26.06
C ALA A 165 -4.11 -20.73 25.21
N SER A 166 -3.52 -21.90 25.35
CA SER A 166 -3.93 -23.15 24.71
C SER A 166 -3.79 -24.33 25.67
N ILE A 167 -4.45 -25.45 25.35
CA ILE A 167 -4.32 -26.68 26.14
C ILE A 167 -3.61 -27.71 25.27
N ILE A 168 -2.55 -28.30 25.81
CA ILE A 168 -1.81 -29.40 25.22
C ILE A 168 -2.21 -30.67 25.96
N ASN A 169 -2.51 -31.73 25.22
CA ASN A 169 -2.50 -33.09 25.74
C ASN A 169 -1.16 -33.72 25.35
N ASP A 170 -0.30 -34.00 26.32
CA ASP A 170 1.05 -34.53 26.09
C ASP A 170 1.09 -36.07 25.94
N GLY A 171 -0.06 -36.74 26.11
CA GLY A 171 -0.21 -38.19 25.94
C GLY A 171 0.26 -39.03 27.13
N THR A 172 0.60 -38.41 28.27
CA THR A 172 0.96 -39.15 29.50
C THR A 172 -0.24 -39.90 30.11
N SER A 173 0.04 -40.97 30.86
CA SER A 173 -0.96 -41.91 31.41
C SER A 173 -1.83 -41.29 32.51
N SER A 174 -1.28 -40.34 33.27
CA SER A 174 -1.96 -39.49 34.26
C SER A 174 -1.49 -38.06 34.07
N LYS A 175 -2.33 -37.08 34.40
CA LYS A 175 -2.01 -35.66 34.30
C LYS A 175 -1.64 -35.16 32.89
N ALA A 176 -2.30 -35.70 31.85
CA ALA A 176 -1.96 -35.44 30.45
C ALA A 176 -2.20 -34.00 29.94
N TYR A 177 -2.99 -33.18 30.65
CA TYR A 177 -3.40 -31.87 30.15
C TYR A 177 -2.56 -30.74 30.75
N ARG A 178 -2.01 -29.86 29.90
CA ARG A 178 -1.21 -28.69 30.29
C ARG A 178 -1.76 -27.41 29.68
N LEU A 179 -1.73 -26.31 30.42
CA LEU A 179 -2.00 -24.97 29.89
C LEU A 179 -0.70 -24.39 29.33
N LEU A 180 -0.67 -24.09 28.03
CA LEU A 180 0.42 -23.39 27.36
C LEU A 180 0.05 -21.92 27.17
N LEU A 181 0.88 -21.01 27.67
CA LEU A 181 0.84 -19.58 27.40
C LEU A 181 1.92 -19.21 26.39
N THR A 182 1.52 -18.54 25.32
CA THR A 182 2.41 -18.04 24.26
C THR A 182 2.24 -16.53 24.13
N ALA A 183 3.34 -15.78 24.16
CA ALA A 183 3.28 -14.35 23.87
C ALA A 183 2.94 -14.14 22.39
N ASP A 184 2.04 -13.20 22.10
CA ASP A 184 1.56 -12.97 20.73
C ASP A 184 2.64 -12.33 19.84
N LYS A 185 3.68 -11.73 20.45
CA LYS A 185 4.79 -11.07 19.77
C LYS A 185 6.12 -11.68 20.18
N THR A 186 7.06 -11.72 19.23
CA THR A 186 8.46 -12.09 19.43
C THR A 186 9.25 -10.98 20.14
N GLY A 187 10.46 -11.27 20.60
CA GLY A 187 11.36 -10.26 21.18
C GLY A 187 11.46 -10.35 22.70
N ALA A 188 12.63 -10.04 23.25
CA ALA A 188 12.95 -10.12 24.67
C ALA A 188 12.02 -9.27 25.54
N LYS A 189 11.57 -8.12 25.02
CA LYS A 189 10.61 -7.23 25.70
C LYS A 189 9.20 -7.82 25.83
N ASN A 190 8.88 -8.90 25.12
CA ASN A 190 7.57 -9.55 25.15
C ASN A 190 7.56 -10.79 26.07
N LYS A 191 8.42 -10.80 27.10
CA LYS A 191 8.45 -11.84 28.14
C LYS A 191 7.15 -11.82 28.95
N ILE A 192 6.48 -12.97 29.06
CA ILE A 192 5.36 -13.19 29.99
C ILE A 192 5.89 -13.23 31.42
N ASN A 193 5.34 -12.38 32.29
CA ASN A 193 5.43 -12.52 33.74
C ASN A 193 4.04 -12.88 34.27
N ILE A 194 3.96 -13.89 35.13
CA ILE A 194 2.69 -14.41 35.65
C ILE A 194 2.80 -14.67 37.15
N SER A 195 1.73 -14.38 37.88
CA SER A 195 1.55 -14.78 39.27
C SER A 195 0.11 -15.22 39.51
N THR A 196 -0.08 -16.14 40.46
CA THR A 196 -1.38 -16.76 40.73
C THR A 196 -1.68 -16.71 42.22
N ALA A 197 -2.91 -16.33 42.55
CA ALA A 197 -3.46 -16.36 43.90
C ALA A 197 -4.80 -17.11 43.86
N LEU A 198 -4.72 -18.43 43.63
CA LEU A 198 -5.88 -19.33 43.59
C LEU A 198 -6.00 -20.09 44.92
N SER A 199 -7.22 -20.43 45.30
CA SER A 199 -7.53 -21.11 46.56
C SER A 199 -8.70 -22.10 46.41
N GLY A 200 -8.76 -23.11 47.27
CA GLY A 200 -9.86 -24.08 47.30
C GLY A 200 -9.80 -25.19 46.24
N GLY A 201 -8.68 -25.36 45.54
CA GLY A 201 -8.44 -26.40 44.54
C GLY A 201 -6.96 -26.51 44.17
N GLU A 202 -6.63 -27.25 43.10
CA GLU A 202 -5.26 -27.33 42.59
C GLU A 202 -4.78 -25.98 42.05
N ASN A 203 -3.48 -25.68 42.20
CA ASN A 203 -2.87 -24.47 41.65
C ASN A 203 -2.29 -24.73 40.26
N ILE A 204 -2.23 -23.70 39.42
CA ILE A 204 -1.40 -23.70 38.21
C ILE A 204 -0.04 -23.08 38.54
N ASP A 205 1.05 -23.73 38.16
CA ASP A 205 2.40 -23.19 38.32
C ASP A 205 3.07 -23.11 36.94
N LEU A 206 3.51 -21.91 36.59
CA LEU A 206 4.23 -21.63 35.34
C LEU A 206 5.64 -21.08 35.63
N THR A 207 6.09 -21.18 36.87
CA THR A 207 7.32 -20.57 37.38
C THR A 207 8.24 -21.58 38.06
N GLY A 208 7.68 -22.58 38.75
CA GLY A 208 8.43 -23.62 39.45
C GLY A 208 8.69 -24.84 38.57
N SER A 209 9.90 -25.37 38.64
CA SER A 209 10.23 -26.67 38.05
C SER A 209 9.91 -27.76 39.06
N SER A 210 9.45 -28.92 38.60
CA SER A 210 8.93 -29.98 39.48
C SER A 210 9.31 -31.39 39.03
N PHE A 211 9.24 -32.33 39.96
CA PHE A 211 9.24 -33.76 39.71
C PHE A 211 7.80 -34.28 39.65
N ASP A 212 7.53 -35.19 38.73
CA ASP A 212 6.32 -36.01 38.76
C ASP A 212 6.51 -37.17 39.74
N ASN A 213 5.39 -37.76 40.17
CA ASN A 213 5.45 -38.95 41.04
C ASN A 213 6.15 -40.12 40.33
N PRO A 214 6.83 -41.01 41.06
CA PRO A 214 7.44 -42.18 40.47
C PRO A 214 6.39 -43.06 39.80
N GLU A 215 6.62 -43.46 38.57
CA GLU A 215 5.77 -44.37 37.80
C GLU A 215 6.47 -45.72 37.65
N GLU A 216 5.84 -46.77 38.17
CA GLU A 216 6.33 -48.15 38.02
C GLU A 216 6.23 -48.57 36.56
N THR A 217 7.37 -48.86 35.94
CA THR A 217 7.42 -49.23 34.52
C THR A 217 7.43 -50.74 34.31
N SER A 218 8.06 -51.47 35.22
CA SER A 218 8.09 -52.93 35.20
C SER A 218 8.37 -53.46 36.59
N PHE A 219 7.34 -53.84 37.34
CA PHE A 219 7.47 -54.48 38.65
C PHE A 219 7.04 -55.96 38.56
N SER A 220 7.82 -56.83 39.18
CA SER A 220 7.46 -58.25 39.31
C SER A 220 6.26 -58.44 40.24
N SER A 221 5.58 -59.58 40.13
CA SER A 221 4.45 -59.92 41.02
C SER A 221 4.86 -60.12 42.50
N SER A 222 6.16 -60.28 42.78
CA SER A 222 6.69 -60.41 44.15
C SER A 222 7.04 -59.08 44.80
N SER A 223 6.94 -57.97 44.06
CA SER A 223 7.34 -56.65 44.52
C SER A 223 6.19 -55.99 45.27
N THR A 224 6.46 -55.54 46.49
CA THR A 224 5.45 -54.98 47.41
C THR A 224 5.87 -53.66 48.03
N ALA A 225 7.10 -53.21 47.79
CA ALA A 225 7.56 -51.88 48.20
C ALA A 225 7.05 -50.83 47.22
N GLY A 226 6.47 -49.74 47.73
CA GLY A 226 6.07 -48.58 46.94
C GLY A 226 7.17 -47.53 46.92
N VAL A 227 7.26 -46.78 45.82
CA VAL A 227 8.21 -45.67 45.66
C VAL A 227 7.46 -44.36 45.61
N THR A 228 7.89 -43.37 46.40
CA THR A 228 7.34 -42.02 46.38
C THR A 228 8.45 -40.98 46.27
N LEU A 229 8.11 -39.78 45.82
CA LEU A 229 9.01 -38.64 45.94
C LEU A 229 9.29 -38.33 47.42
N GLY A 230 10.52 -37.93 47.71
CA GLY A 230 10.88 -37.37 49.01
C GLY A 230 10.13 -36.07 49.25
N SER A 231 9.69 -35.85 50.49
CA SER A 231 9.11 -34.59 50.97
C SER A 231 10.00 -33.37 50.76
N THR A 232 11.33 -33.53 50.67
CA THR A 232 12.27 -32.44 50.40
C THR A 232 12.82 -32.42 48.96
N ALA A 233 12.25 -33.23 48.06
CA ALA A 233 12.65 -33.24 46.66
C ALA A 233 12.24 -31.93 45.96
N VAL A 234 13.20 -31.22 45.39
CA VAL A 234 12.96 -29.98 44.63
C VAL A 234 13.78 -30.06 43.36
N TYR A 235 13.10 -29.98 42.21
CA TYR A 235 13.79 -30.03 40.94
C TYR A 235 14.50 -28.70 40.67
N THR A 236 15.82 -28.78 40.53
CA THR A 236 16.70 -27.62 40.31
C THR A 236 17.15 -27.47 38.86
N GLY A 237 16.80 -28.43 38.00
CA GLY A 237 17.09 -28.38 36.57
C GLY A 237 16.15 -27.45 35.80
N ASN A 238 16.51 -27.16 34.55
CA ASN A 238 15.82 -26.22 33.68
C ASN A 238 15.33 -26.83 32.35
N GLN A 239 15.35 -28.16 32.26
CA GLN A 239 14.88 -28.94 31.12
C GLN A 239 13.99 -30.07 31.60
N ASN A 240 13.16 -30.63 30.74
CA ASN A 240 12.44 -31.87 31.07
C ASN A 240 13.40 -33.06 30.97
N LYS A 241 13.35 -33.97 31.94
CA LYS A 241 14.17 -35.18 32.03
C LYS A 241 13.33 -36.37 32.47
N THR A 242 13.81 -37.57 32.16
CA THR A 242 13.23 -38.83 32.65
C THR A 242 14.32 -39.62 33.35
N TYR A 243 14.23 -39.73 34.68
CA TYR A 243 15.11 -40.59 35.47
C TYR A 243 14.55 -42.00 35.47
N THR A 244 15.28 -42.95 34.90
CA THR A 244 14.92 -44.38 34.96
C THR A 244 15.75 -45.06 36.03
N PHE A 245 15.09 -45.79 36.93
CA PHE A 245 15.71 -46.58 37.99
C PHE A 245 15.51 -48.06 37.72
N THR A 246 16.51 -48.88 38.05
CA THR A 246 16.46 -50.35 37.91
C THR A 246 17.11 -51.02 39.12
N VAL A 247 16.39 -51.95 39.74
CA VAL A 247 16.89 -52.75 40.86
C VAL A 247 17.97 -53.70 40.35
N ALA A 248 19.18 -53.56 40.89
CA ALA A 248 20.32 -54.43 40.57
C ALA A 248 20.36 -55.67 41.48
N GLY A 249 21.26 -56.61 41.18
CA GLY A 249 21.45 -57.83 41.98
C GLY A 249 20.66 -59.02 41.45
N ASN A 250 20.27 -59.94 42.33
CA ASN A 250 19.57 -61.17 41.99
C ASN A 250 18.40 -61.43 42.96
N GLY A 251 17.28 -61.92 42.44
CA GLY A 251 16.14 -62.36 43.26
C GLY A 251 15.39 -61.24 43.97
N VAL A 252 14.57 -61.64 44.95
CA VAL A 252 13.77 -60.75 45.81
C VAL A 252 14.64 -60.21 46.94
N GLN A 253 14.61 -58.91 47.17
CA GLN A 253 15.35 -58.16 48.20
C GLN A 253 14.36 -57.36 49.06
N THR A 254 14.58 -57.30 50.37
CA THR A 254 13.64 -56.71 51.34
C THR A 254 14.18 -55.40 51.91
N ILE A 255 13.40 -54.33 51.81
CA ILE A 255 13.72 -53.03 52.38
C ILE A 255 13.65 -53.11 53.92
N GLY A 256 14.76 -52.80 54.59
CA GLY A 256 14.90 -52.89 56.04
C GLY A 256 15.81 -54.04 56.52
N SER A 257 16.10 -55.03 55.66
CA SER A 257 17.05 -56.11 55.97
C SER A 257 18.18 -56.24 54.96
N ASP A 258 17.95 -55.87 53.69
CA ASP A 258 18.94 -55.93 52.62
C ASP A 258 19.44 -54.55 52.21
N ASN A 259 20.64 -54.49 51.64
CA ASN A 259 21.15 -53.31 50.95
C ASN A 259 20.82 -53.43 49.45
N ILE A 260 19.78 -52.72 49.01
CA ILE A 260 19.28 -52.79 47.64
C ILE A 260 19.97 -51.70 46.81
N VAL A 261 20.63 -52.11 45.73
CA VAL A 261 21.26 -51.16 44.78
C VAL A 261 20.26 -50.82 43.68
N LEU A 262 19.95 -49.54 43.53
CA LEU A 262 19.16 -49.00 42.42
C LEU A 262 20.10 -48.26 41.47
N ASN A 263 20.26 -48.78 40.26
CA ASN A 263 20.97 -48.07 39.19
C ASN A 263 20.02 -47.07 38.55
N TRP A 264 20.48 -45.87 38.24
CA TRP A 264 19.66 -44.84 37.60
C TRP A 264 20.35 -44.22 36.38
N THR A 265 19.56 -43.71 35.44
CA THR A 265 20.04 -42.89 34.31
C THR A 265 19.00 -41.85 33.88
N ASP A 266 19.45 -40.67 33.44
CA ASP A 266 18.61 -39.65 32.77
C ASP A 266 18.79 -39.64 31.24
N GLY A 267 19.45 -40.67 30.69
CA GLY A 267 19.84 -40.80 29.29
C GLY A 267 21.20 -40.17 28.95
N THR A 268 21.69 -39.22 29.76
CA THR A 268 23.02 -38.60 29.61
C THR A 268 23.96 -38.99 30.74
N ASN A 269 23.45 -38.94 31.97
CA ASN A 269 24.10 -39.24 33.22
C ASN A 269 23.58 -40.58 33.76
N SER A 270 24.37 -41.21 34.63
CA SER A 270 23.97 -42.43 35.32
C SER A 270 24.69 -42.57 36.66
N GLY A 271 24.12 -43.37 37.56
CA GLY A 271 24.70 -43.64 38.86
C GLY A 271 23.96 -44.75 39.59
N SER A 272 24.22 -44.89 40.89
CA SER A 272 23.52 -45.85 41.74
C SER A 272 23.25 -45.24 43.12
N ILE A 273 22.12 -45.61 43.72
CA ILE A 273 21.81 -45.34 45.13
C ILE A 273 21.61 -46.67 45.87
N VAL A 274 21.90 -46.68 47.18
CA VAL A 274 21.71 -47.86 48.03
C VAL A 274 20.57 -47.60 49.01
N VAL A 275 19.51 -48.38 48.91
CA VAL A 275 18.31 -48.32 49.76
C VAL A 275 18.36 -49.46 50.77
N ASN A 276 18.23 -49.16 52.06
CA ASN A 276 18.37 -50.14 53.14
C ASN A 276 17.37 -50.00 54.28
N GLN A 277 16.63 -48.90 54.35
CA GLN A 277 15.64 -48.58 55.38
C GLN A 277 14.39 -48.04 54.71
N ALA A 278 13.23 -48.43 55.24
CA ALA A 278 11.95 -47.89 54.82
C ALA A 278 11.77 -46.45 55.32
N ASP A 279 10.91 -45.70 54.64
CA ASP A 279 10.43 -44.37 55.04
C ASP A 279 11.54 -43.33 55.25
N THR A 280 12.71 -43.58 54.65
CA THR A 280 13.89 -42.69 54.64
C THR A 280 14.05 -42.06 53.27
N GLU A 281 14.40 -40.76 53.22
CA GLU A 281 14.71 -40.09 51.95
C GLU A 281 16.12 -40.44 51.48
N TYR A 282 16.20 -40.96 50.26
CA TYR A 282 17.44 -41.25 49.54
C TYR A 282 17.67 -40.19 48.49
N GLU A 283 18.72 -39.39 48.66
CA GLU A 283 19.13 -38.35 47.73
C GLU A 283 20.01 -38.91 46.61
N LEU A 284 19.69 -38.56 45.37
CA LEU A 284 20.63 -38.77 44.27
C LEU A 284 21.77 -37.77 44.40
N THR A 285 23.00 -38.27 44.24
CA THR A 285 24.20 -37.43 44.29
C THR A 285 24.98 -37.56 42.98
N GLY A 286 25.69 -36.50 42.60
CA GLY A 286 26.47 -36.43 41.36
C GLY A 286 25.84 -35.56 40.28
N THR A 287 26.52 -35.46 39.13
CA THR A 287 26.09 -34.65 37.99
C THR A 287 24.77 -35.16 37.43
N GLY A 288 23.79 -34.26 37.28
CA GLY A 288 22.46 -34.58 36.79
C GLY A 288 21.48 -35.08 37.85
N ALA A 289 21.87 -35.17 39.14
CA ALA A 289 20.95 -35.53 40.22
C ALA A 289 19.83 -34.51 40.44
N ASP A 290 20.09 -33.24 40.12
CA ASP A 290 19.15 -32.10 40.08
C ASP A 290 18.17 -31.97 41.27
N GLY A 291 18.57 -32.46 42.45
CA GLY A 291 17.78 -32.40 43.69
C GLY A 291 16.75 -33.51 43.87
N LEU A 292 16.82 -34.59 43.08
CA LEU A 292 15.92 -35.74 43.19
C LEU A 292 16.17 -36.52 44.48
N LYS A 293 15.09 -36.73 45.25
CA LYS A 293 15.07 -37.55 46.45
C LYS A 293 13.87 -38.50 46.42
N LEU A 294 14.06 -39.73 46.89
CA LEU A 294 13.04 -40.78 46.86
C LEU A 294 12.86 -41.41 48.24
N THR A 295 11.64 -41.83 48.53
CA THR A 295 11.29 -42.59 49.74
C THR A 295 10.68 -43.92 49.32
N PHE A 296 10.99 -44.98 50.05
CA PHE A 296 10.49 -46.33 49.78
C PHE A 296 9.77 -46.88 51.00
N SER A 297 8.60 -47.48 50.81
CA SER A 297 7.88 -48.15 51.90
C SER A 297 8.50 -49.52 52.23
N ALA A 298 8.22 -50.04 53.42
CA ALA A 298 8.64 -51.39 53.78
C ALA A 298 8.02 -52.43 52.82
N GLY A 299 8.84 -53.35 52.31
CA GLY A 299 8.39 -54.37 51.35
C GLY A 299 9.53 -54.95 50.53
N ASN A 300 9.15 -55.71 49.50
CA ASN A 300 10.07 -56.40 48.60
C ASN A 300 10.26 -55.64 47.29
N LEU A 301 11.49 -55.64 46.77
CA LEU A 301 11.83 -55.28 45.39
C LEU A 301 12.58 -56.47 44.76
N THR A 302 12.37 -56.71 43.47
CA THR A 302 12.99 -57.81 42.74
C THR A 302 14.01 -57.28 41.75
N ALA A 303 15.14 -57.98 41.60
CA ALA A 303 16.14 -57.61 40.60
C ALA A 303 15.52 -57.51 39.20
N GLY A 304 15.78 -56.39 38.51
CA GLY A 304 15.19 -56.06 37.22
C GLY A 304 13.91 -55.20 37.31
N ASP A 305 13.33 -55.00 38.50
CA ASP A 305 12.23 -54.05 38.65
C ASP A 305 12.68 -52.64 38.26
N SER A 306 11.82 -51.90 37.57
CA SER A 306 12.12 -50.54 37.13
C SER A 306 10.97 -49.56 37.32
N PHE A 307 11.31 -48.31 37.58
CA PHE A 307 10.39 -47.18 37.67
C PHE A 307 11.04 -45.93 37.08
N GLN A 308 10.22 -44.93 36.76
CA GLN A 308 10.68 -43.66 36.21
C GLN A 308 10.19 -42.47 37.02
N VAL A 309 10.96 -41.39 37.01
CA VAL A 309 10.58 -40.09 37.55
C VAL A 309 10.78 -39.05 36.45
N ASN A 310 9.69 -38.46 35.97
CA ASN A 310 9.75 -37.39 34.99
C ASN A 310 9.92 -36.04 35.68
N THR A 311 10.51 -35.09 34.98
CA THR A 311 10.62 -33.71 35.43
C THR A 311 9.95 -32.76 34.45
N PHE A 312 9.46 -31.65 34.98
CA PHE A 312 8.87 -30.60 34.20
C PHE A 312 9.46 -29.24 34.53
N ALA A 313 9.96 -28.57 33.50
CA ALA A 313 10.42 -27.19 33.49
C ALA A 313 9.40 -26.32 32.70
N PRO A 314 8.78 -25.31 33.33
CA PRO A 314 7.74 -24.50 32.69
C PRO A 314 8.16 -23.73 31.44
N LEU A 315 9.43 -23.37 31.30
CA LEU A 315 9.92 -22.57 30.18
C LEU A 315 10.17 -23.42 28.94
N LEU A 316 9.28 -23.30 27.94
CA LEU A 316 9.41 -24.02 26.66
C LEU A 316 10.21 -23.22 25.62
N GLN A 317 10.02 -21.90 25.59
CA GLN A 317 10.76 -21.01 24.69
C GLN A 317 11.04 -19.67 25.38
N LYS A 318 12.32 -19.25 25.38
CA LYS A 318 12.72 -17.94 25.91
C LYS A 318 12.30 -16.82 24.95
N ALA A 319 11.90 -15.68 25.50
CA ALA A 319 11.76 -14.45 24.73
C ALA A 319 13.14 -13.97 24.28
N GLY A 320 13.35 -13.82 22.97
CA GLY A 320 14.61 -13.38 22.39
C GLY A 320 14.40 -12.41 21.24
N ASP A 321 15.29 -11.41 21.15
CA ASP A 321 15.36 -10.50 20.00
C ASP A 321 16.09 -11.17 18.83
N ALA A 322 15.71 -10.80 17.61
CA ALA A 322 16.51 -11.08 16.44
C ALA A 322 17.79 -10.27 16.49
N GLN A 323 18.88 -10.85 15.98
CA GLN A 323 20.14 -10.15 15.86
C GLN A 323 20.74 -10.37 14.48
N ILE A 324 21.11 -9.27 13.84
CA ILE A 324 21.90 -9.27 12.62
C ILE A 324 23.24 -8.58 12.86
N ALA A 325 24.25 -9.00 12.13
CA ALA A 325 25.55 -8.36 12.07
C ALA A 325 25.77 -7.84 10.65
N ILE A 326 26.13 -6.56 10.52
CA ILE A 326 26.50 -5.95 9.24
C ILE A 326 28.00 -5.61 9.25
N GLY A 327 28.69 -5.99 8.18
CA GLY A 327 30.14 -5.80 8.05
C GLY A 327 30.96 -7.04 8.40
N ALA A 328 32.27 -6.83 8.59
CA ALA A 328 33.36 -7.79 8.78
C ALA A 328 33.01 -9.29 8.84
N ASP A 329 33.47 -10.02 7.82
CA ASP A 329 33.39 -11.47 7.67
C ASP A 329 34.55 -12.22 8.33
N ASN A 330 35.59 -11.51 8.78
CA ASN A 330 36.74 -12.05 9.51
C ASN A 330 37.33 -11.01 10.49
N THR A 331 38.21 -11.48 11.38
CA THR A 331 38.88 -10.67 12.41
C THR A 331 39.79 -9.57 11.87
N ASP A 332 40.17 -9.65 10.59
CA ASP A 332 41.06 -8.69 9.93
C ASP A 332 40.29 -7.50 9.29
N SER A 333 38.96 -7.60 9.18
CA SER A 333 38.09 -6.62 8.50
C SER A 333 37.37 -5.65 9.44
N GLY A 334 37.73 -5.63 10.74
CA GLY A 334 37.13 -4.78 11.76
C GLY A 334 36.02 -5.47 12.58
N SER A 335 35.31 -4.69 13.40
CA SER A 335 34.18 -5.20 14.23
C SER A 335 32.85 -5.02 13.49
N PRO A 336 31.97 -6.03 13.46
CA PRO A 336 30.65 -5.90 12.85
C PRO A 336 29.74 -4.98 13.67
N ILE A 337 28.82 -4.30 13.01
CA ILE A 337 27.72 -3.56 13.66
C ILE A 337 26.62 -4.56 13.98
N ILE A 338 26.31 -4.73 15.26
CA ILE A 338 25.22 -5.60 15.72
C ILE A 338 23.95 -4.77 15.87
N ILE A 339 22.87 -5.26 15.27
CA ILE A 339 21.55 -4.62 15.30
C ILE A 339 20.55 -5.62 15.82
N ASN A 340 19.74 -5.18 16.78
CA ASN A 340 18.73 -6.00 17.42
C ASN A 340 17.34 -5.55 16.99
N SER A 341 16.41 -6.50 16.85
CA SER A 341 15.00 -6.23 16.57
C SER A 341 14.13 -7.16 17.41
N ASP A 342 12.98 -6.67 17.88
CA ASP A 342 11.97 -7.51 18.53
C ASP A 342 11.22 -8.41 17.54
N THR A 343 11.43 -8.22 16.24
CA THR A 343 10.83 -9.01 15.15
C THR A 343 11.89 -9.59 14.22
N ASN A 344 11.47 -10.53 13.36
CA ASN A 344 12.32 -11.06 12.29
C ASN A 344 12.33 -10.14 11.04
N THR A 345 11.84 -8.91 11.19
CA THR A 345 11.87 -7.87 10.17
C THR A 345 12.73 -6.72 10.68
N PHE A 346 13.58 -6.22 9.80
CA PHE A 346 14.43 -5.07 10.00
C PHE A 346 14.06 -4.02 8.96
N GLU A 347 13.47 -2.93 9.42
CA GLU A 347 13.15 -1.76 8.59
C GLU A 347 14.27 -0.74 8.73
N ASP A 348 14.59 -0.03 7.64
CA ASP A 348 15.53 1.10 7.62
C ASP A 348 16.94 0.83 8.19
N VAL A 349 17.34 -0.43 8.28
CA VAL A 349 18.70 -0.80 8.70
C VAL A 349 19.74 -0.35 7.68
N ILE A 350 19.38 -0.49 6.40
CA ILE A 350 20.00 0.25 5.31
C ILE A 350 18.90 1.19 4.81
N PRO A 351 19.15 2.50 4.66
CA PRO A 351 18.12 3.44 4.26
C PRO A 351 17.37 2.96 3.00
N GLY A 352 16.05 2.84 3.12
CA GLY A 352 15.17 2.38 2.05
C GLY A 352 15.20 0.88 1.73
N ILE A 353 15.77 0.06 2.61
CA ILE A 353 15.77 -1.40 2.50
C ILE A 353 15.10 -2.02 3.71
N ARG A 354 14.07 -2.81 3.42
CA ARG A 354 13.47 -3.76 4.35
C ARG A 354 14.16 -5.11 4.24
N VAL A 355 14.53 -5.72 5.37
CA VAL A 355 15.14 -7.06 5.45
C VAL A 355 14.30 -7.98 6.32
N ASP A 356 13.90 -9.12 5.77
CA ASP A 356 13.16 -10.16 6.48
C ASP A 356 14.07 -11.40 6.65
N ILE A 357 14.43 -11.72 7.90
CA ILE A 357 15.28 -12.86 8.22
C ILE A 357 14.45 -14.13 8.43
N LYS A 358 14.96 -15.26 7.95
CA LYS A 358 14.24 -16.55 7.94
C LYS A 358 14.96 -17.62 8.72
N LYS A 359 16.30 -17.61 8.69
CA LYS A 359 17.17 -18.61 9.33
C LYS A 359 18.46 -17.99 9.84
N LEU A 360 19.14 -18.68 10.74
CA LEU A 360 20.49 -18.32 11.15
C LEU A 360 21.46 -18.54 9.98
N SER A 361 22.47 -17.68 9.88
CA SER A 361 23.58 -17.90 8.95
C SER A 361 24.52 -18.97 9.50
N ASP A 362 25.08 -19.79 8.61
CA ASP A 362 26.11 -20.75 9.01
C ASP A 362 27.32 -20.04 9.66
N PRO A 363 27.98 -20.67 10.65
CA PRO A 363 29.18 -20.10 11.26
C PRO A 363 30.25 -19.75 10.21
N GLY A 364 30.64 -18.48 10.15
CA GLY A 364 31.64 -17.97 9.20
C GLY A 364 31.09 -17.59 7.81
N SER A 365 29.83 -17.89 7.51
CA SER A 365 29.18 -17.48 6.26
C SER A 365 28.57 -16.08 6.37
N SER A 366 28.67 -15.29 5.29
CA SER A 366 28.02 -13.98 5.15
C SER A 366 27.09 -13.97 3.96
N ILE A 367 25.91 -13.38 4.12
CA ILE A 367 24.97 -13.10 3.03
C ILE A 367 25.29 -11.73 2.45
N THR A 368 25.45 -11.65 1.14
CA THR A 368 25.65 -10.40 0.42
C THR A 368 24.32 -9.87 -0.10
N ILE A 369 23.99 -8.64 0.26
CA ILE A 369 22.89 -7.86 -0.31
C ILE A 369 23.52 -6.83 -1.24
N LYS A 370 23.29 -6.97 -2.54
CA LYS A 370 23.71 -6.00 -3.55
C LYS A 370 22.52 -5.18 -3.98
N THR A 371 22.66 -3.87 -3.94
CA THR A 371 21.68 -2.91 -4.43
C THR A 371 22.24 -2.21 -5.63
N ASP A 372 21.45 -2.12 -6.70
CA ASP A 372 21.80 -1.43 -7.93
C ASP A 372 20.58 -0.65 -8.42
N ILE A 373 20.81 0.40 -9.21
CA ILE A 373 19.74 1.04 -9.97
C ILE A 373 19.20 0.03 -10.98
N ASP A 374 17.88 -0.13 -11.07
CA ASP A 374 17.24 -0.97 -12.08
C ASP A 374 17.22 -0.26 -13.45
N THR A 375 18.38 -0.29 -14.11
CA THR A 375 18.55 0.28 -15.45
C THR A 375 17.62 -0.37 -16.48
N THR A 376 17.23 -1.63 -16.25
CA THR A 376 16.35 -2.38 -17.16
C THR A 376 14.90 -1.90 -17.01
N GLY A 377 14.42 -1.76 -15.78
CA GLY A 377 13.12 -1.17 -15.47
C GLY A 377 12.99 0.24 -16.03
N ILE A 378 14.00 1.09 -15.83
CA ILE A 378 14.02 2.46 -16.38
C ILE A 378 14.00 2.44 -17.92
N LYS A 379 14.82 1.58 -18.56
CA LYS A 379 14.80 1.42 -20.03
C LYS A 379 13.43 0.98 -20.53
N ASN A 380 12.76 0.06 -19.85
CA ASN A 380 11.43 -0.41 -20.21
C ASN A 380 10.38 0.71 -20.07
N LEU A 381 10.47 1.52 -19.02
CA LEU A 381 9.62 2.70 -18.84
C LEU A 381 9.77 3.69 -20.02
N ILE A 382 11.01 3.99 -20.43
CA ILE A 382 11.27 4.85 -21.59
C ILE A 382 10.78 4.22 -22.90
N THR A 383 10.98 2.91 -23.08
CA THR A 383 10.53 2.19 -24.27
C THR A 383 9.00 2.21 -24.38
N GLY A 384 8.29 2.00 -23.27
CA GLY A 384 6.83 2.09 -23.25
C GLY A 384 6.31 3.48 -23.63
N PHE A 385 7.00 4.55 -23.23
CA PHE A 385 6.73 5.90 -23.70
C PHE A 385 6.96 6.06 -25.21
N ILE A 386 8.11 5.61 -25.71
CA ILE A 386 8.45 5.65 -27.14
C ILE A 386 7.39 4.93 -27.97
N ASP A 387 6.92 3.77 -27.52
CA ASP A 387 5.90 2.99 -28.21
C ASP A 387 4.57 3.76 -28.32
N LYS A 388 4.08 4.37 -27.22
CA LYS A 388 2.85 5.17 -27.26
C LYS A 388 3.00 6.43 -28.11
N TYR A 389 4.18 7.04 -28.12
CA TYR A 389 4.47 8.18 -28.98
C TYR A 389 4.44 7.76 -30.46
N ASN A 390 5.10 6.65 -30.79
CA ASN A 390 5.17 6.12 -32.15
C ASN A 390 3.81 5.61 -32.64
N ASP A 391 3.00 5.00 -31.79
CA ASP A 391 1.62 4.59 -32.09
C ASP A 391 0.77 5.80 -32.50
N ALA A 392 0.91 6.92 -31.80
CA ALA A 392 0.20 8.15 -32.11
C ALA A 392 0.68 8.76 -33.44
N MET A 393 2.00 8.87 -33.63
CA MET A 393 2.59 9.40 -34.87
C MET A 393 2.19 8.55 -36.08
N LYS A 394 2.30 7.22 -35.96
CA LYS A 394 1.92 6.26 -37.01
C LYS A 394 0.43 6.38 -37.35
N PHE A 395 -0.43 6.48 -36.35
CA PHE A 395 -1.87 6.60 -36.61
C PHE A 395 -2.19 7.88 -37.39
N ILE A 396 -1.54 9.01 -37.06
CA ILE A 396 -1.73 10.25 -37.84
C ILE A 396 -1.17 10.09 -39.27
N ASP A 397 0.01 9.47 -39.43
CA ASP A 397 0.58 9.19 -40.75
C ASP A 397 -0.40 8.38 -41.60
N ASP A 398 -0.93 7.28 -41.06
CA ASP A 398 -1.89 6.40 -41.73
C ASP A 398 -3.14 7.18 -42.19
N GLN A 399 -3.65 8.11 -41.36
CA GLN A 399 -4.80 8.97 -41.71
C GLN A 399 -4.48 10.00 -42.80
N ASN A 400 -3.20 10.29 -43.06
CA ASN A 400 -2.73 11.29 -44.02
C ASN A 400 -1.98 10.69 -45.23
N THR A 401 -2.20 9.41 -45.53
CA THR A 401 -1.57 8.74 -46.69
C THR A 401 -2.49 8.69 -47.92
N TYR A 402 -1.88 8.60 -49.11
CA TYR A 402 -2.54 8.25 -50.37
C TYR A 402 -1.79 7.10 -51.02
N ASN A 403 -2.48 5.99 -51.28
CA ASN A 403 -1.92 4.83 -51.95
C ASN A 403 -2.21 4.90 -53.45
N GLN A 404 -1.16 5.05 -54.26
CA GLN A 404 -1.29 5.20 -55.72
C GLN A 404 -1.82 3.94 -56.42
N ASP A 405 -1.55 2.75 -55.88
CA ASP A 405 -1.92 1.47 -56.48
C ASP A 405 -3.40 1.14 -56.26
N THR A 406 -3.87 1.33 -55.03
CA THR A 406 -5.28 1.10 -54.66
C THR A 406 -6.17 2.31 -54.96
N LYS A 407 -5.58 3.48 -55.20
CA LYS A 407 -6.26 4.79 -55.29
C LYS A 407 -7.08 5.14 -54.04
N GLU A 408 -6.70 4.58 -52.90
CA GLU A 408 -7.33 4.84 -51.61
C GLU A 408 -6.54 5.88 -50.82
N SER A 409 -7.25 6.81 -50.17
CA SER A 409 -6.69 7.82 -49.28
C SER A 409 -7.12 7.54 -47.84
N GLY A 410 -6.27 7.91 -46.89
CA GLY A 410 -6.69 8.06 -45.49
C GLY A 410 -7.88 9.04 -45.39
N VAL A 411 -8.75 8.81 -44.41
CA VAL A 411 -10.02 9.54 -44.25
C VAL A 411 -9.80 11.05 -44.02
N LEU A 412 -8.64 11.42 -43.47
CA LEU A 412 -8.23 12.80 -43.18
C LEU A 412 -7.11 13.29 -44.11
N PHE A 413 -6.96 12.66 -45.29
CA PHE A 413 -5.95 13.07 -46.27
C PHE A 413 -6.10 14.56 -46.64
N SER A 414 -4.98 15.28 -46.69
CA SER A 414 -4.91 16.73 -46.93
C SER A 414 -5.49 17.62 -45.81
N ASP A 415 -5.83 17.08 -44.63
CA ASP A 415 -6.17 17.91 -43.47
C ASP A 415 -4.90 18.50 -42.82
N PHE A 416 -4.71 19.81 -42.99
CA PHE A 416 -3.55 20.54 -42.46
C PHE A 416 -3.39 20.42 -40.94
N SER A 417 -4.47 20.20 -40.18
CA SER A 417 -4.37 20.09 -38.72
C SER A 417 -3.59 18.84 -38.27
N LEU A 418 -3.56 17.78 -39.07
CA LEU A 418 -2.73 16.60 -38.81
C LEU A 418 -1.24 16.95 -38.84
N GLN A 419 -0.80 17.72 -39.82
CA GLN A 419 0.59 18.16 -39.94
C GLN A 419 1.00 19.07 -38.79
N VAL A 420 0.11 19.98 -38.37
CA VAL A 420 0.35 20.83 -37.19
C VAL A 420 0.50 19.96 -35.94
N MET A 421 -0.39 18.98 -35.74
CA MET A 421 -0.33 18.09 -34.58
C MET A 421 0.97 17.28 -34.56
N GLN A 422 1.36 16.67 -35.67
CA GLN A 422 2.63 15.94 -35.79
C GLN A 422 3.84 16.84 -35.54
N SER A 423 3.85 18.04 -36.11
CA SER A 423 4.96 18.98 -35.94
C SER A 423 5.10 19.44 -34.48
N SER A 424 3.99 19.71 -33.80
CA SER A 424 3.99 20.07 -32.38
C SER A 424 4.46 18.92 -31.48
N LEU A 425 4.00 17.69 -31.72
CA LEU A 425 4.47 16.51 -30.97
C LEU A 425 5.96 16.27 -31.17
N ARG A 426 6.41 16.28 -32.43
CA ARG A 426 7.83 16.12 -32.77
C ARG A 426 8.67 17.22 -32.13
N SER A 427 8.26 18.48 -32.26
CA SER A 427 8.99 19.60 -31.68
C SER A 427 9.08 19.52 -30.15
N ALA A 428 8.04 19.04 -29.46
CA ALA A 428 8.09 18.85 -28.02
C ALA A 428 9.02 17.69 -27.63
N ALA A 429 8.90 16.55 -28.31
CA ALA A 429 9.71 15.36 -28.05
C ALA A 429 11.20 15.56 -28.32
N THR A 430 11.56 16.32 -29.37
CA THR A 430 12.96 16.54 -29.76
C THR A 430 13.49 17.90 -29.31
N SER A 431 12.80 18.59 -28.41
CA SER A 431 13.25 19.89 -27.88
C SER A 431 14.53 19.75 -27.04
N ILE A 432 15.31 20.82 -27.00
CA ILE A 432 16.42 20.96 -26.05
C ILE A 432 15.85 21.47 -24.73
N VAL A 433 16.09 20.74 -23.65
CA VAL A 433 15.75 21.14 -22.29
C VAL A 433 16.74 22.23 -21.86
N LYS A 434 16.26 23.47 -21.84
CA LYS A 434 17.06 24.63 -21.41
C LYS A 434 17.48 24.46 -19.94
N GLY A 435 18.70 24.93 -19.62
CA GLY A 435 19.26 24.92 -18.26
C GLY A 435 19.97 23.62 -17.86
N LEU A 436 19.90 22.56 -18.68
CA LEU A 436 20.68 21.34 -18.47
C LEU A 436 22.02 21.34 -19.23
N ASP A 437 22.97 20.54 -18.74
CA ASP A 437 24.25 20.29 -19.40
C ASP A 437 24.04 19.76 -20.82
N LYS A 438 24.88 20.18 -21.78
CA LYS A 438 24.82 19.72 -23.19
C LYS A 438 24.91 18.21 -23.35
N GLN A 439 25.52 17.50 -22.40
CA GLN A 439 25.57 16.04 -22.39
C GLN A 439 24.21 15.40 -22.04
N PHE A 440 23.35 16.12 -21.30
CA PHE A 440 22.07 15.63 -20.76
C PHE A 440 20.93 16.64 -20.93
N ASN A 441 20.76 17.21 -22.14
CA ASN A 441 19.71 18.19 -22.41
C ASN A 441 18.76 17.82 -23.56
N SER A 442 18.88 16.64 -24.17
CA SER A 442 17.98 16.20 -25.24
C SER A 442 17.90 14.68 -25.33
N LEU A 443 16.83 14.15 -25.94
CA LEU A 443 16.73 12.71 -26.24
C LEU A 443 17.95 12.20 -27.05
N SER A 444 18.43 13.03 -27.98
CA SER A 444 19.58 12.68 -28.82
C SER A 444 20.88 12.55 -28.02
N SER A 445 21.03 13.31 -26.93
CA SER A 445 22.22 13.25 -26.09
C SER A 445 22.29 11.94 -25.31
N ILE A 446 21.17 11.28 -25.06
CA ILE A 446 21.05 9.98 -24.37
C ILE A 446 20.79 8.78 -25.30
N GLY A 447 21.00 8.93 -26.62
CA GLY A 447 20.93 7.82 -27.57
C GLY A 447 19.55 7.54 -28.17
N ILE A 448 18.56 8.42 -27.96
CA ILE A 448 17.22 8.32 -28.55
C ILE A 448 17.12 9.34 -29.70
N ARG A 449 16.80 8.88 -30.91
CA ARG A 449 16.72 9.76 -32.10
C ARG A 449 15.35 9.69 -32.75
N SER A 450 14.99 10.78 -33.43
CA SER A 450 13.84 10.82 -34.33
C SER A 450 14.25 10.41 -35.73
N ASP A 451 13.42 9.62 -36.42
CA ASP A 451 13.53 9.36 -37.85
C ASP A 451 12.93 10.50 -38.69
N ALA A 452 12.92 10.33 -40.02
CA ALA A 452 12.38 11.31 -40.98
C ALA A 452 10.87 11.57 -40.83
N ASN A 453 10.13 10.60 -40.27
CA ASN A 453 8.69 10.71 -40.02
C ASN A 453 8.38 11.26 -38.62
N GLY A 454 9.41 11.61 -37.83
CA GLY A 454 9.21 12.09 -36.47
C GLY A 454 9.05 11.00 -35.42
N ARG A 455 9.24 9.71 -35.76
CA ARG A 455 9.14 8.58 -34.83
C ARG A 455 10.43 8.40 -34.04
N LEU A 456 10.31 8.10 -32.74
CA LEU A 456 11.44 7.94 -31.83
C LEU A 456 11.98 6.51 -31.87
N THR A 457 13.29 6.34 -31.74
CA THR A 457 13.94 5.03 -31.64
C THR A 457 15.18 5.14 -30.75
N VAL A 458 15.39 4.12 -29.92
CA VAL A 458 16.66 3.93 -29.19
C VAL A 458 17.74 3.53 -30.21
N SER A 459 18.48 4.52 -30.69
CA SER A 459 19.51 4.32 -31.73
C SER A 459 20.83 3.84 -31.14
N ASP A 460 21.07 4.13 -29.86
CA ASP A 460 22.26 3.71 -29.12
C ASP A 460 21.84 3.25 -27.72
N SER A 461 21.63 1.94 -27.56
CA SER A 461 21.22 1.36 -26.28
C SER A 461 22.32 1.44 -25.22
N SER A 462 23.60 1.42 -25.60
CA SER A 462 24.71 1.49 -24.66
C SER A 462 24.79 2.88 -24.06
N LYS A 463 24.66 3.92 -24.90
CA LYS A 463 24.62 5.32 -24.44
C LYS A 463 23.43 5.60 -23.53
N LEU A 464 22.26 5.03 -23.83
CA LEU A 464 21.09 5.13 -22.97
C LEU A 464 21.35 4.48 -21.59
N MET A 465 21.95 3.29 -21.57
CA MET A 465 22.26 2.60 -20.32
C MET A 465 23.32 3.33 -19.50
N SER A 466 24.40 3.82 -20.11
CA SER A 466 25.41 4.65 -19.44
C SER A 466 24.81 5.95 -18.87
N ALA A 467 23.91 6.60 -19.62
CA ALA A 467 23.23 7.80 -19.12
C ALA A 467 22.42 7.54 -17.85
N ILE A 468 21.74 6.39 -17.76
CA ILE A 468 20.99 5.97 -16.56
C ILE A 468 21.95 5.64 -15.42
N GLN A 469 23.03 4.89 -15.70
CA GLN A 469 23.89 4.33 -14.65
C GLN A 469 24.89 5.35 -14.06
N GLU A 470 25.49 6.18 -14.91
CA GLU A 470 26.57 7.09 -14.50
C GLU A 470 26.05 8.41 -13.95
N ASN A 471 24.87 8.87 -14.40
CA ASN A 471 24.31 10.15 -13.99
C ASN A 471 22.76 10.12 -14.00
N ALA A 472 22.19 9.22 -13.20
CA ALA A 472 20.75 9.03 -13.07
C ALA A 472 19.98 10.34 -12.83
N GLU A 473 20.50 11.24 -11.98
CA GLU A 473 19.85 12.52 -11.70
C GLU A 473 19.78 13.40 -12.95
N ALA A 474 20.87 13.55 -13.70
CA ALA A 474 20.86 14.31 -14.96
C ALA A 474 19.98 13.66 -16.02
N PHE A 475 19.95 12.31 -16.09
CA PHE A 475 19.07 11.56 -16.98
C PHE A 475 17.59 11.85 -16.69
N VAL A 476 17.17 11.80 -15.42
CA VAL A 476 15.78 12.04 -15.02
C VAL A 476 15.33 13.46 -15.39
N LYS A 477 16.20 14.45 -15.18
CA LYS A 477 15.93 15.86 -15.50
C LYS A 477 15.63 16.13 -16.99
N ILE A 478 16.02 15.23 -17.90
CA ILE A 478 15.64 15.34 -19.32
C ILE A 478 14.13 15.13 -19.49
N PHE A 479 13.55 14.21 -18.72
CA PHE A 479 12.14 13.85 -18.84
C PHE A 479 11.25 14.68 -17.91
N THR A 480 11.69 14.92 -16.68
CA THR A 480 10.89 15.59 -15.65
C THR A 480 11.25 17.06 -15.49
N ASP A 481 10.32 17.84 -14.95
CA ASP A 481 10.64 19.22 -14.52
C ASP A 481 11.66 19.17 -13.38
N SER A 482 12.58 20.12 -13.37
CA SER A 482 13.60 20.25 -12.33
C SER A 482 13.91 21.70 -12.03
N GLY A 483 14.56 21.97 -10.90
CA GLY A 483 15.06 23.29 -10.58
C GLY A 483 16.36 23.25 -9.81
N SER A 484 17.13 24.32 -9.94
CA SER A 484 18.33 24.59 -9.14
C SER A 484 18.12 25.86 -8.34
N THR A 485 18.59 25.88 -7.10
CA THR A 485 18.44 27.03 -6.21
C THR A 485 19.81 27.63 -5.88
N SER A 486 19.86 28.94 -5.73
CA SER A 486 21.07 29.63 -5.24
C SER A 486 21.22 29.58 -3.72
N SER A 487 20.21 29.04 -3.03
CA SER A 487 20.06 29.08 -1.57
C SER A 487 19.86 27.67 -1.01
N PRO A 488 20.59 27.28 0.04
CA PRO A 488 20.47 25.96 0.66
C PRO A 488 19.13 25.75 1.38
N TYR A 489 18.37 26.82 1.62
CA TYR A 489 17.07 26.75 2.31
C TYR A 489 15.87 26.67 1.37
N LEU A 490 16.12 26.71 0.06
CA LEU A 490 15.10 26.61 -0.98
C LEU A 490 15.31 25.32 -1.77
N GLU A 491 14.22 24.58 -1.95
CA GLU A 491 14.21 23.32 -2.70
C GLU A 491 13.07 23.36 -3.74
N PHE A 492 13.40 23.05 -5.00
CA PHE A 492 12.40 22.90 -6.05
C PHE A 492 11.50 21.69 -5.77
N VAL A 493 10.19 21.87 -5.82
CA VAL A 493 9.24 20.76 -5.65
C VAL A 493 8.55 20.41 -6.95
N SER A 494 7.94 21.40 -7.62
CA SER A 494 7.25 21.19 -8.89
C SER A 494 7.02 22.50 -9.62
N ALA A 495 6.91 22.46 -10.94
CA ALA A 495 6.57 23.62 -11.76
C ALA A 495 5.13 23.50 -12.31
N GLY A 496 4.41 24.61 -12.36
CA GLY A 496 3.09 24.66 -12.99
C GLY A 496 3.16 24.87 -14.50
N SER A 497 2.01 24.90 -15.17
CA SER A 497 1.90 24.97 -16.65
C SER A 497 2.30 26.32 -17.25
N LYS A 498 2.26 27.39 -16.43
CA LYS A 498 2.68 28.76 -16.78
C LYS A 498 4.11 29.09 -16.38
N THR A 499 4.77 28.21 -15.63
CA THR A 499 6.18 28.37 -15.30
C THR A 499 7.03 28.33 -16.58
N ILE A 500 7.92 29.33 -16.69
CA ILE A 500 8.80 29.56 -17.84
C ILE A 500 10.15 28.90 -17.54
N ALA A 501 10.66 28.12 -18.49
CA ALA A 501 11.94 27.46 -18.37
C ALA A 501 13.10 28.39 -18.74
N GLY A 502 14.21 28.28 -18.01
CA GLY A 502 15.47 28.98 -18.29
C GLY A 502 15.51 30.43 -17.80
N GLU A 503 14.57 30.83 -16.94
CA GLU A 503 14.59 32.10 -16.21
C GLU A 503 14.84 31.82 -14.71
N ASP A 504 15.49 32.77 -14.04
CA ASP A 504 15.69 32.75 -12.60
C ASP A 504 14.53 33.46 -11.91
N TYR A 505 13.90 32.80 -10.94
CA TYR A 505 12.82 33.35 -10.15
C TYR A 505 13.36 33.75 -8.77
N ASP A 506 13.32 35.04 -8.45
CA ASP A 506 13.64 35.52 -7.09
C ASP A 506 12.60 35.01 -6.08
N VAL A 507 13.04 34.45 -4.96
CA VAL A 507 12.15 34.01 -3.88
C VAL A 507 12.35 34.95 -2.71
N ASN A 508 11.25 35.56 -2.24
CA ASN A 508 11.23 36.43 -1.06
C ASN A 508 10.31 35.82 0.00
N ILE A 509 10.81 35.60 1.21
CA ILE A 509 10.12 34.96 2.33
C ILE A 509 9.89 36.01 3.42
N THR A 510 8.62 36.39 3.60
CA THR A 510 8.22 37.37 4.61
C THR A 510 7.89 36.72 5.95
N GLN A 511 7.71 35.39 5.98
CA GLN A 511 7.44 34.63 7.19
C GLN A 511 7.93 33.19 7.02
N ALA A 512 8.77 32.72 7.93
CA ALA A 512 9.18 31.32 7.99
C ALA A 512 8.03 30.43 8.51
N ALA A 513 8.00 29.17 8.09
CA ALA A 513 7.04 28.23 8.64
C ALA A 513 7.44 27.83 10.07
N THR A 514 6.46 27.70 10.97
CA THR A 514 6.69 27.28 12.36
C THR A 514 5.87 26.07 12.74
N HIS A 515 6.33 25.37 13.77
CA HIS A 515 5.63 24.25 14.39
C HIS A 515 4.58 24.75 15.38
N GLY A 516 3.46 24.03 15.47
CA GLY A 516 2.53 24.18 16.57
C GLY A 516 3.09 23.57 17.85
N TYR A 517 2.73 24.15 18.99
CA TYR A 517 3.25 23.68 20.28
C TYR A 517 2.23 23.81 21.41
N LEU A 518 2.43 23.00 22.44
CA LEU A 518 1.81 23.12 23.76
C LEU A 518 2.91 23.43 24.77
N GLN A 519 2.79 24.57 25.42
CA GLN A 519 3.65 24.95 26.53
C GLN A 519 2.90 24.73 27.84
N GLY A 520 3.39 23.84 28.69
CA GLY A 520 2.88 23.65 30.05
C GLY A 520 3.16 24.84 30.97
N MET A 521 2.52 24.80 32.13
CA MET A 521 2.78 25.68 33.26
C MET A 521 4.06 25.25 34.00
N GLY A 522 4.67 26.20 34.72
CA GLY A 522 5.81 25.91 35.57
C GLY A 522 5.46 24.95 36.70
N ILE A 523 6.24 23.89 36.85
CA ILE A 523 6.23 22.96 37.99
C ILE A 523 7.60 22.96 38.67
N ASN A 524 7.68 22.47 39.90
CA ASN A 524 8.97 22.34 40.60
C ASN A 524 9.92 21.46 39.78
N ASN A 525 11.19 21.86 39.71
CA ASN A 525 12.18 21.10 38.95
C ASN A 525 12.37 19.72 39.60
N PRO A 526 12.18 18.60 38.87
CA PRO A 526 12.33 17.26 39.43
C PRO A 526 13.74 16.96 39.96
N SER A 527 14.76 17.72 39.56
CA SER A 527 16.12 17.62 40.12
C SER A 527 16.22 18.08 41.57
N GLY A 528 15.37 19.02 41.99
CA GLY A 528 15.28 19.50 43.38
C GLY A 528 14.13 18.88 44.15
N THR A 529 13.00 18.61 43.49
CA THR A 529 11.81 17.99 44.08
C THR A 529 11.33 16.85 43.19
N PRO A 530 11.82 15.61 43.39
CA PRO A 530 11.50 14.47 42.54
C PRO A 530 10.00 14.26 42.34
N LEU A 531 9.59 14.00 41.10
CA LEU A 531 8.19 13.91 40.72
C LEU A 531 7.79 12.44 40.60
N THR A 532 6.80 12.00 41.38
CA THR A 532 6.34 10.60 41.38
C THR A 532 5.08 10.44 40.54
N ILE A 533 5.16 9.54 39.56
CA ILE A 533 4.02 9.08 38.76
C ILE A 533 3.62 7.69 39.24
N ASP A 534 2.33 7.47 39.47
CA ASP A 534 1.72 6.21 39.88
C ASP A 534 0.38 5.99 39.15
N SER A 535 -0.35 4.92 39.50
CA SER A 535 -1.63 4.59 38.86
C SER A 535 -2.72 5.65 39.01
N SER A 536 -2.59 6.57 39.97
CA SER A 536 -3.54 7.65 40.20
C SER A 536 -3.29 8.88 39.31
N ASN A 537 -2.11 9.01 38.69
CA ASN A 537 -1.70 10.23 37.98
C ASN A 537 -0.80 9.98 36.75
N ASN A 538 -0.98 8.86 36.03
CA ASN A 538 -0.12 8.46 34.90
C ASN A 538 -0.73 8.58 33.51
N THR A 539 -2.00 8.97 33.37
CA THR A 539 -2.70 8.90 32.08
C THR A 539 -2.88 10.29 31.46
N LEU A 540 -2.64 10.39 30.16
CA LEU A 540 -2.76 11.59 29.33
C LEU A 540 -3.45 11.27 28.01
N LYS A 541 -3.96 12.31 27.35
CA LYS A 541 -4.57 12.20 26.03
C LYS A 541 -4.39 13.52 25.31
N PHE A 542 -3.76 13.45 24.14
CA PHE A 542 -3.44 14.59 23.31
C PHE A 542 -4.25 14.58 22.02
N ARG A 543 -4.45 15.77 21.46
CA ARG A 543 -4.80 15.97 20.05
C ARG A 543 -3.60 16.61 19.34
N ILE A 544 -3.07 15.94 18.31
CA ILE A 544 -1.94 16.42 17.51
C ILE A 544 -2.43 16.55 16.07
N ASP A 545 -2.34 17.77 15.52
CA ASP A 545 -2.78 18.12 14.16
C ASP A 545 -4.22 17.64 13.85
N GLY A 546 -5.10 17.78 14.83
CA GLY A 546 -6.50 17.35 14.74
C GLY A 546 -6.78 15.88 15.14
N VAL A 547 -5.75 15.04 15.25
CA VAL A 547 -5.89 13.60 15.57
C VAL A 547 -5.80 13.35 17.07
N VAL A 548 -6.79 12.67 17.63
CA VAL A 548 -6.81 12.31 19.07
C VAL A 548 -6.12 10.97 19.28
N SER A 549 -5.11 10.97 20.16
CA SER A 549 -4.36 9.78 20.61
C SER A 549 -5.24 8.73 21.32
N ASN A 550 -4.70 7.52 21.51
CA ASN A 550 -5.19 6.66 22.60
C ASN A 550 -4.75 7.23 23.96
N ASP A 551 -5.08 6.52 25.04
CA ASP A 551 -4.61 6.91 26.36
C ASP A 551 -3.10 6.68 26.45
N ILE A 552 -2.37 7.76 26.64
CA ILE A 552 -0.92 7.79 26.82
C ILE A 552 -0.64 7.53 28.30
N VAL A 553 -0.14 6.33 28.60
CA VAL A 553 0.13 5.89 29.97
C VAL A 553 1.64 5.99 30.25
N LEU A 554 2.00 6.82 31.21
CA LEU A 554 3.37 7.01 31.69
C LEU A 554 3.79 5.89 32.63
N SER A 555 5.08 5.58 32.65
CA SER A 555 5.67 4.61 33.57
C SER A 555 5.55 5.08 35.02
N SER A 556 5.04 4.22 35.90
CA SER A 556 4.93 4.51 37.34
C SER A 556 6.28 4.41 38.02
N ARG A 557 6.89 5.57 38.31
CA ARG A 557 8.19 5.71 38.98
C ARG A 557 8.40 7.15 39.44
N THR A 558 9.49 7.37 40.16
CA THR A 558 9.98 8.71 40.50
C THR A 558 10.95 9.21 39.42
N TYR A 559 10.69 10.39 38.88
CA TYR A 559 11.54 11.10 37.92
C TYR A 559 12.40 12.10 38.68
N ASN A 560 13.72 12.02 38.48
CA ASN A 560 14.70 12.86 39.18
C ASN A 560 15.24 14.00 38.31
N SER A 561 14.75 14.14 37.07
CA SER A 561 15.02 15.32 36.23
C SER A 561 13.88 15.57 35.26
N GLY A 562 13.70 16.84 34.89
CA GLY A 562 12.71 17.21 33.88
C GLY A 562 13.01 16.64 32.49
N ALA A 563 14.29 16.51 32.14
CA ALA A 563 14.71 15.89 30.88
C ALA A 563 14.28 14.41 30.78
N GLU A 564 14.38 13.67 31.89
CA GLU A 564 13.95 12.27 31.95
C GLU A 564 12.44 12.13 31.77
N LEU A 565 11.68 13.06 32.36
CA LEU A 565 10.23 13.16 32.20
C LEU A 565 9.82 13.55 30.77
N ALA A 566 10.52 14.50 30.15
CA ALA A 566 10.29 14.91 28.77
C ALA A 566 10.54 13.74 27.80
N ASN A 567 11.62 12.98 28.00
CA ASN A 567 11.94 11.82 27.16
C ASN A 567 10.89 10.69 27.30
N GLU A 568 10.39 10.43 28.51
CA GLU A 568 9.27 9.48 28.71
C GLU A 568 8.04 9.94 27.92
N LEU A 569 7.63 11.20 28.08
CA LEU A 569 6.46 11.75 27.38
C LEU A 569 6.61 11.65 25.86
N GLN A 570 7.76 12.04 25.32
CA GLN A 570 8.05 11.94 23.90
C GLN A 570 7.94 10.49 23.40
N THR A 571 8.58 9.55 24.12
CA THR A 571 8.57 8.13 23.76
C THR A 571 7.15 7.57 23.75
N ARG A 572 6.36 7.87 24.78
CA ARG A 572 4.99 7.36 24.92
C ARG A 572 4.04 7.97 23.88
N ILE A 573 4.15 9.26 23.57
CA ILE A 573 3.34 9.93 22.55
C ILE A 573 3.69 9.40 21.15
N ASN A 574 4.99 9.33 20.81
CA ASN A 574 5.43 8.91 19.48
C ASN A 574 5.26 7.41 19.23
N ALA A 575 5.08 6.59 20.27
CA ALA A 575 4.72 5.19 20.16
C ALA A 575 3.20 4.95 19.96
N ASP A 576 2.35 5.98 20.03
CA ASP A 576 0.91 5.82 19.89
C ASP A 576 0.50 5.54 18.44
N SER A 577 -0.27 4.46 18.26
CA SER A 577 -0.66 4.00 16.93
C SER A 577 -1.70 4.90 16.24
N LYS A 578 -2.45 5.75 16.96
CA LYS A 578 -3.40 6.68 16.34
C LYS A 578 -2.73 7.96 15.87
N ILE A 579 -1.75 8.44 16.62
CA ILE A 579 -0.92 9.57 16.20
C ILE A 579 -0.11 9.21 14.95
N GLY A 580 0.38 7.97 14.85
CA GLY A 580 1.12 7.49 13.67
C GLY A 580 2.40 8.30 13.48
N ASN A 581 2.66 8.78 12.27
CA ASN A 581 3.87 9.57 11.96
C ASN A 581 3.81 11.04 12.46
N ARG A 582 2.75 11.44 13.18
CA ARG A 582 2.57 12.81 13.72
C ARG A 582 3.26 12.97 15.07
N GLY A 583 4.57 12.73 15.09
CA GLY A 583 5.36 12.77 16.31
C GLY A 583 5.42 14.18 16.93
N VAL A 584 5.84 14.23 18.18
CA VAL A 584 6.21 15.46 18.89
C VAL A 584 7.65 15.37 19.37
N THR A 585 8.29 16.53 19.49
CA THR A 585 9.48 16.70 20.32
C THR A 585 9.04 17.26 21.66
N VAL A 586 9.46 16.64 22.76
CA VAL A 586 9.16 17.13 24.11
C VAL A 586 10.44 17.61 24.76
N GLU A 587 10.43 18.87 25.17
CA GLU A 587 11.53 19.53 25.84
C GLU A 587 11.14 19.90 27.27
N TRP A 588 12.08 19.75 28.19
CA TRP A 588 11.99 20.38 29.51
C TRP A 588 12.73 21.72 29.46
N VAL A 589 11.99 22.82 29.62
CA VAL A 589 12.57 24.15 29.71
C VAL A 589 12.84 24.46 31.18
N ASP A 590 14.12 24.44 31.55
CA ASP A 590 14.57 24.68 32.92
C ASP A 590 14.60 26.19 33.23
N LEU A 591 13.97 26.59 34.33
CA LEU A 591 13.94 27.94 34.88
C LEU A 591 14.61 28.00 36.28
N GLY A 592 15.46 27.04 36.61
CA GLY A 592 16.14 26.88 37.89
C GLY A 592 15.35 25.99 38.85
N SER A 593 14.72 26.59 39.87
CA SER A 593 13.93 25.84 40.86
C SER A 593 12.59 25.33 40.30
N THR A 594 12.18 25.84 39.14
CA THR A 594 10.98 25.43 38.40
C THR A 594 11.35 25.19 36.94
N GLY A 595 10.44 24.58 36.19
CA GLY A 595 10.53 24.48 34.73
C GLY A 595 9.21 23.98 34.15
N TYR A 596 9.13 23.86 32.84
CA TYR A 596 7.90 23.43 32.18
C TYR A 596 8.18 22.51 31.00
N LEU A 597 7.18 21.72 30.63
CA LEU A 597 7.22 20.87 29.45
C LEU A 597 6.75 21.66 28.23
N LYS A 598 7.54 21.65 27.16
CA LYS A 598 7.17 22.18 25.85
C LYS A 598 7.09 21.04 24.85
N LEU A 599 5.90 20.79 24.33
CA LEU A 599 5.65 19.78 23.31
C LEU A 599 5.50 20.49 21.97
N THR A 600 6.35 20.18 21.02
CA THR A 600 6.35 20.77 19.67
C THR A 600 5.98 19.69 18.68
N ALA A 601 4.96 19.92 17.85
CA ALA A 601 4.60 18.99 16.78
C ALA A 601 5.76 18.86 15.77
N SER A 602 5.85 17.74 15.07
CA SER A 602 6.85 17.55 14.00
C SER A 602 6.44 18.22 12.68
N SER A 603 5.15 18.55 12.53
CA SER A 603 4.60 19.20 11.34
C SER A 603 4.78 20.71 11.39
N TYR A 604 4.96 21.34 10.23
CA TYR A 604 4.94 22.80 10.09
C TYR A 604 3.58 23.32 9.63
N GLY A 605 3.25 24.56 9.97
CA GLY A 605 2.15 25.30 9.35
C GLY A 605 0.95 25.57 10.25
N SER A 606 -0.06 26.23 9.68
CA SER A 606 -1.29 26.62 10.38
C SER A 606 -2.16 25.45 10.84
N THR A 607 -1.94 24.25 10.28
CA THR A 607 -2.60 23.01 10.73
C THR A 607 -1.85 22.32 11.86
N SER A 608 -0.60 22.71 12.10
CA SER A 608 0.21 22.14 13.16
C SER A 608 -0.26 22.65 14.51
N LYS A 609 -0.58 21.72 15.43
CA LYS A 609 -0.94 22.06 16.81
C LYS A 609 -0.83 20.86 17.72
N VAL A 610 -0.33 21.10 18.93
CA VAL A 610 -0.41 20.15 20.04
C VAL A 610 -1.42 20.65 21.06
N GLU A 611 -2.40 19.83 21.41
CA GLU A 611 -3.39 20.13 22.44
C GLU A 611 -3.45 18.99 23.45
N ILE A 612 -3.64 19.35 24.72
CA ILE A 612 -4.03 18.39 25.75
C ILE A 612 -5.56 18.33 25.80
N MET A 613 -6.12 17.12 25.82
CA MET A 613 -7.57 16.95 25.99
C MET A 613 -8.00 17.28 27.41
N THR A 614 -9.17 17.86 27.60
CA THR A 614 -9.80 17.96 28.92
C THR A 614 -10.72 16.76 29.11
N SER A 615 -10.17 15.65 29.61
CA SER A 615 -10.88 14.38 29.84
C SER A 615 -10.74 13.95 31.29
N ILE A 616 -11.75 13.26 31.83
CA ILE A 616 -11.68 12.62 33.16
C ILE A 616 -10.58 11.56 33.26
N THR A 617 -10.12 11.04 32.11
CA THR A 617 -9.02 10.06 32.04
C THR A 617 -7.63 10.70 32.10
N ASN A 618 -7.52 12.03 31.97
CA ASN A 618 -6.23 12.73 32.02
C ASN A 618 -5.82 12.99 33.47
N THR A 619 -5.35 11.94 34.13
CA THR A 619 -4.98 12.01 35.55
C THR A 619 -3.64 12.70 35.78
N ALA A 620 -2.71 12.67 34.82
CA ALA A 620 -1.36 13.23 34.96
C ALA A 620 -1.27 14.74 34.64
N PHE A 621 -2.24 15.30 33.93
CA PHE A 621 -2.11 16.64 33.35
C PHE A 621 -1.91 17.78 34.37
N ASN A 622 -2.37 17.65 35.62
CA ASN A 622 -2.22 18.68 36.65
C ASN A 622 -0.81 18.66 37.24
N ILE A 623 -0.33 17.47 37.62
CA ILE A 623 1.00 17.30 38.22
C ILE A 623 2.11 17.64 37.22
N LEU A 624 1.84 17.49 35.93
CA LEU A 624 2.76 17.84 34.84
C LEU A 624 2.62 19.29 34.35
N GLY A 625 1.74 20.10 34.96
CA GLY A 625 1.50 21.48 34.55
C GLY A 625 0.82 21.63 33.17
N LEU A 626 0.26 20.57 32.59
CA LEU A 626 -0.33 20.59 31.26
C LEU A 626 -1.78 21.07 31.24
N SER A 627 -2.53 20.96 32.35
CA SER A 627 -3.98 21.25 32.39
C SER A 627 -4.36 22.69 32.03
N GLN A 628 -3.44 23.63 32.20
CA GLN A 628 -3.57 25.04 31.79
C GLN A 628 -2.51 25.45 30.77
N GLY A 629 -1.95 24.49 30.05
CA GLY A 629 -0.91 24.75 29.05
C GLY A 629 -1.41 25.64 27.91
N LEU A 630 -0.55 26.54 27.44
CA LEU A 630 -0.80 27.39 26.30
C LEU A 630 -0.52 26.62 25.00
N SER A 631 -1.57 26.32 24.24
CA SER A 631 -1.45 25.74 22.91
C SER A 631 -1.47 26.83 21.84
N ARG A 632 -0.53 26.80 20.90
CA ARG A 632 -0.47 27.69 19.75
C ARG A 632 -0.35 26.88 18.46
N TYR A 633 -1.01 27.38 17.43
CA TYR A 633 -0.82 26.89 16.07
C TYR A 633 0.58 27.28 15.56
N GLY A 634 1.11 26.43 14.69
CA GLY A 634 2.21 26.84 13.81
C GLY A 634 1.72 27.87 12.80
N MET A 635 2.65 28.37 12.00
CA MET A 635 2.38 29.32 10.93
C MET A 635 2.92 28.78 9.62
N ASP A 636 2.20 28.98 8.52
CA ASP A 636 2.68 28.61 7.19
C ASP A 636 3.76 29.59 6.73
N VAL A 637 4.64 29.15 5.82
CA VAL A 637 5.55 30.04 5.12
C VAL A 637 4.77 31.13 4.36
N ALA A 638 5.23 32.36 4.34
CA ALA A 638 4.64 33.42 3.52
C ALA A 638 5.73 34.12 2.69
N GLY A 639 5.37 34.58 1.50
CA GLY A 639 6.33 35.15 0.59
C GLY A 639 5.80 35.42 -0.82
N THR A 640 6.71 35.80 -1.70
CA THR A 640 6.48 35.99 -3.14
C THR A 640 7.50 35.21 -3.95
N ILE A 641 7.12 34.87 -5.19
CA ILE A 641 8.02 34.25 -6.16
C ILE A 641 8.04 35.16 -7.39
N ASN A 642 9.21 35.65 -7.77
CA ASN A 642 9.46 36.65 -8.80
C ASN A 642 8.57 37.89 -8.66
N GLY A 643 8.38 38.35 -7.43
CA GLY A 643 7.47 39.46 -7.09
C GLY A 643 5.97 39.14 -7.19
N GLU A 644 5.59 37.95 -7.69
CA GLU A 644 4.20 37.50 -7.74
C GLU A 644 3.79 36.86 -6.40
N PRO A 645 2.56 37.09 -5.92
CA PRO A 645 2.13 36.58 -4.64
C PRO A 645 2.03 35.05 -4.63
N ALA A 646 2.47 34.43 -3.54
CA ALA A 646 2.40 33.00 -3.32
C ALA A 646 1.53 32.66 -2.09
N THR A 647 1.14 31.39 -1.98
CA THR A 647 0.36 30.82 -0.89
C THR A 647 1.22 29.78 -0.18
N GLY A 648 1.37 29.94 1.14
CA GLY A 648 2.04 28.96 1.97
C GLY A 648 1.15 27.81 2.41
N THR A 649 1.74 26.64 2.58
CA THR A 649 1.14 25.52 3.31
C THR A 649 2.28 24.74 3.97
N GLY A 650 2.37 24.81 5.30
CA GLY A 650 3.55 24.38 6.03
C GLY A 650 4.80 25.06 5.49
N GLN A 651 5.78 24.26 5.07
CA GLN A 651 7.02 24.73 4.44
C GLN A 651 6.92 24.92 2.91
N ILE A 652 5.76 24.68 2.29
CA ILE A 652 5.62 24.77 0.83
C ILE A 652 5.05 26.12 0.44
N LEU A 653 5.81 26.90 -0.31
CA LEU A 653 5.37 28.14 -0.95
C LEU A 653 4.92 27.85 -2.39
N THR A 654 3.67 28.17 -2.71
CA THR A 654 3.05 27.88 -4.02
C THR A 654 2.60 29.16 -4.72
N GLY A 655 3.09 29.43 -5.93
CA GLY A 655 2.60 30.58 -6.72
C GLY A 655 1.11 30.47 -7.03
N LYS A 656 0.38 31.58 -6.83
CA LYS A 656 -1.09 31.63 -6.89
C LYS A 656 -1.66 31.37 -8.29
N GLU A 657 -2.91 30.92 -8.32
CA GLU A 657 -3.68 30.85 -9.56
C GLU A 657 -3.73 32.21 -10.25
N LYS A 658 -3.67 32.21 -11.59
CA LYS A 658 -3.66 33.38 -12.47
C LYS A 658 -2.37 34.21 -12.47
N ASN A 659 -1.37 33.85 -11.66
CA ASN A 659 -0.02 34.43 -11.81
C ASN A 659 0.47 34.22 -13.25
N ALA A 660 1.19 35.20 -13.78
CA ALA A 660 1.65 35.18 -15.16
C ALA A 660 2.74 34.14 -15.37
N THR A 661 3.64 33.99 -14.40
CA THR A 661 4.86 33.17 -14.55
C THR A 661 5.07 32.14 -13.45
N THR A 662 4.39 32.26 -12.30
CA THR A 662 4.61 31.40 -11.13
C THR A 662 3.42 30.53 -10.75
N GLU A 663 2.33 30.57 -11.51
CA GLU A 663 1.13 29.77 -11.21
C GLU A 663 1.49 28.28 -11.09
N GLY A 664 1.22 27.70 -9.90
CA GLY A 664 1.48 26.30 -9.61
C GLY A 664 2.94 25.92 -9.36
N LEU A 665 3.87 26.88 -9.39
CA LEU A 665 5.26 26.67 -8.96
C LEU A 665 5.30 26.45 -7.44
N LYS A 666 5.85 25.31 -7.01
CA LYS A 666 6.00 24.93 -5.61
C LYS A 666 7.47 24.87 -5.23
N ILE A 667 7.79 25.51 -4.11
CA ILE A 667 9.12 25.60 -3.54
C ILE A 667 9.00 25.22 -2.07
N LYS A 668 9.85 24.32 -1.60
CA LYS A 668 9.97 24.01 -0.18
C LYS A 668 10.98 24.96 0.45
N VAL A 669 10.61 25.52 1.58
CA VAL A 669 11.34 26.55 2.30
C VAL A 669 11.64 26.03 3.70
N THR A 670 12.92 25.83 4.00
CA THR A 670 13.38 25.28 5.29
C THR A 670 14.05 26.33 6.18
N LEU A 671 13.88 27.62 5.87
CA LEU A 671 14.36 28.75 6.67
C LEU A 671 13.74 28.73 8.08
N GLY A 672 14.55 29.05 9.08
CA GLY A 672 14.07 29.41 10.42
C GLY A 672 13.70 30.89 10.51
N GLU A 673 12.94 31.27 11.56
CA GLU A 673 12.57 32.67 11.81
C GLU A 673 13.78 33.59 11.96
N HIS A 674 14.91 33.07 12.45
CA HIS A 674 16.16 33.83 12.64
C HIS A 674 17.00 33.96 11.38
N ASP A 675 16.66 33.20 10.32
CA ASP A 675 17.41 33.18 9.05
C ASP A 675 16.79 34.11 7.99
N LEU A 676 15.68 34.78 8.32
CA LEU A 676 15.01 35.72 7.42
C LEU A 676 15.88 36.95 7.20
N ILE A 677 15.92 37.41 5.95
CA ILE A 677 16.64 38.62 5.53
C ILE A 677 15.68 39.60 4.86
N ASP A 678 16.05 40.87 4.85
CA ASP A 678 15.35 41.87 4.05
C ASP A 678 15.72 41.69 2.57
N GLY A 679 14.88 41.03 1.79
CA GLY A 679 15.06 40.90 0.34
C GLY A 679 14.83 39.48 -0.20
N SER A 680 15.54 39.12 -1.26
CA SER A 680 15.45 37.79 -1.89
C SER A 680 16.35 36.80 -1.13
N GLU A 681 15.80 35.68 -0.63
CA GLU A 681 16.55 34.60 0.01
C GLU A 681 17.31 33.73 -1.00
N GLY A 682 17.03 33.91 -2.28
CA GLY A 682 17.74 33.28 -3.38
C GLY A 682 16.89 33.19 -4.64
N THR A 683 17.53 32.77 -5.72
CA THR A 683 16.87 32.49 -6.99
C THR A 683 16.62 31.00 -7.16
N ILE A 684 15.58 30.67 -7.93
CA ILE A 684 15.32 29.33 -8.43
C ILE A 684 15.26 29.35 -9.97
N SER A 685 16.18 28.61 -10.59
CA SER A 685 16.17 28.37 -12.04
C SER A 685 15.39 27.11 -12.34
N ILE A 686 14.48 27.16 -13.31
CA ILE A 686 13.56 26.03 -13.59
C ILE A 686 13.81 25.50 -14.99
N ASN A 687 13.85 24.17 -15.09
CA ASN A 687 13.95 23.43 -16.33
C ASN A 687 12.64 22.68 -16.56
N LYS A 688 12.13 22.72 -17.79
CA LYS A 688 10.94 21.97 -18.21
C LYS A 688 11.34 20.73 -18.97
N GLY A 689 11.04 19.56 -18.41
CA GLY A 689 11.35 18.28 -19.01
C GLY A 689 10.55 18.02 -20.29
N ILE A 690 11.00 17.03 -21.06
CA ILE A 690 10.34 16.63 -22.31
C ILE A 690 8.94 16.09 -22.06
N ALA A 691 8.73 15.38 -20.94
CA ALA A 691 7.41 14.88 -20.57
C ALA A 691 6.43 16.04 -20.30
N SER A 692 6.85 17.06 -19.56
CA SER A 692 6.05 18.27 -19.29
C SER A 692 5.74 19.05 -20.57
N SER A 693 6.71 19.15 -21.47
CA SER A 693 6.53 19.78 -22.79
C SER A 693 5.51 19.03 -23.65
N LEU A 694 5.58 17.70 -23.67
CA LEU A 694 4.62 16.84 -24.37
C LEU A 694 3.23 16.89 -23.73
N ASP A 695 3.14 16.84 -22.40
CA ASP A 695 1.88 16.94 -21.68
C ASP A 695 1.15 18.24 -22.02
N LYS A 696 1.85 19.38 -22.05
CA LYS A 696 1.29 20.67 -22.46
C LYS A 696 0.75 20.66 -23.88
N VAL A 697 1.46 20.04 -24.82
CA VAL A 697 1.02 19.92 -26.22
C VAL A 697 -0.21 19.03 -26.33
N LEU A 698 -0.18 17.85 -25.68
CA LEU A 698 -1.28 16.88 -25.67
C LEU A 698 -2.52 17.47 -25.00
N ASP A 699 -2.36 18.19 -23.89
CA ASP A 699 -3.45 18.85 -23.19
C ASP A 699 -4.16 19.86 -24.10
N ASN A 700 -3.40 20.74 -24.78
CA ASN A 700 -3.99 21.70 -25.73
C ASN A 700 -4.68 21.03 -26.94
N MET A 701 -4.30 19.82 -27.32
CA MET A 701 -4.94 19.08 -28.42
C MET A 701 -6.20 18.34 -27.96
N THR A 702 -6.18 17.79 -26.74
CA THR A 702 -7.19 16.87 -26.20
C THR A 702 -8.18 17.52 -25.23
N LYS A 703 -8.00 18.80 -24.88
CA LYS A 703 -8.98 19.59 -24.12
C LYS A 703 -10.38 19.40 -24.68
N SER A 704 -11.32 19.09 -23.80
CA SER A 704 -12.67 18.64 -24.16
C SER A 704 -13.51 19.70 -24.87
N ILE A 705 -13.26 20.99 -24.61
CA ILE A 705 -14.09 22.09 -25.13
C ILE A 705 -13.36 22.87 -26.22
N ASP A 706 -12.16 23.37 -25.92
CA ASP A 706 -11.41 24.31 -26.77
C ASP A 706 -10.18 23.68 -27.44
N GLY A 707 -9.92 22.40 -27.20
CA GLY A 707 -8.82 21.67 -27.80
C GLY A 707 -8.91 21.61 -29.33
N THR A 708 -7.77 21.46 -30.00
CA THR A 708 -7.72 21.38 -31.48
C THR A 708 -8.64 20.29 -32.03
N ILE A 709 -8.66 19.11 -31.41
CA ILE A 709 -9.50 18.00 -31.85
C ILE A 709 -10.98 18.28 -31.59
N ALA A 710 -11.33 18.77 -30.40
CA ALA A 710 -12.70 19.13 -30.06
C ALA A 710 -13.29 20.15 -31.03
N ARG A 711 -12.53 21.20 -31.38
CA ARG A 711 -12.93 22.20 -32.38
C ARG A 711 -13.16 21.62 -33.76
N ARG A 712 -12.31 20.68 -34.21
CA ARG A 712 -12.49 19.97 -35.50
C ARG A 712 -13.73 19.09 -35.50
N VAL A 713 -13.93 18.30 -34.45
CA VAL A 713 -15.11 17.43 -34.29
C VAL A 713 -16.40 18.25 -34.29
N THR A 714 -16.43 19.35 -33.53
CA THR A 714 -17.59 20.26 -33.50
C THR A 714 -17.88 20.88 -34.86
N ALA A 715 -16.84 21.35 -35.57
CA ALA A 715 -17.02 21.90 -36.92
C ALA A 715 -17.60 20.86 -37.90
N LEU A 716 -17.10 19.63 -37.87
CA LEU A 716 -17.60 18.53 -38.71
C LEU A 716 -19.04 18.15 -38.34
N ASN A 717 -19.38 18.09 -37.04
CA ASN A 717 -20.74 17.80 -36.59
C ASN A 717 -21.73 18.87 -37.02
N ASN A 718 -21.35 20.15 -36.97
CA ASN A 718 -22.19 21.24 -37.48
C ASN A 718 -22.41 21.10 -38.99
N GLN A 719 -21.36 20.77 -39.76
CA GLN A 719 -21.50 20.51 -41.20
C GLN A 719 -22.40 19.30 -41.49
N ILE A 720 -22.32 18.24 -40.68
CA ILE A 720 -23.21 17.08 -40.78
C ILE A 720 -24.66 17.48 -40.54
N ALA A 721 -24.92 18.30 -39.51
CA ALA A 721 -26.25 18.79 -39.19
C ALA A 721 -26.83 19.66 -40.34
N ASP A 722 -26.02 20.56 -40.91
CA ASP A 722 -26.42 21.39 -42.05
C ASP A 722 -26.73 20.54 -43.29
N ILE A 723 -25.92 19.49 -43.54
CA ILE A 723 -26.16 18.54 -44.65
C ILE A 723 -27.46 17.76 -44.41
N ASP A 724 -27.73 17.33 -43.17
CA ASP A 724 -28.97 16.64 -42.82
C ASP A 724 -30.21 17.51 -43.07
N GLU A 725 -30.13 18.80 -42.73
CA GLU A 725 -31.22 19.74 -43.02
C GLU A 725 -31.43 19.92 -44.53
N GLN A 726 -30.36 20.00 -45.32
CA GLN A 726 -30.44 20.06 -46.79
C GLN A 726 -31.05 18.80 -47.41
N ILE A 727 -30.62 17.61 -46.97
CA ILE A 727 -31.18 16.34 -47.42
C ILE A 727 -32.67 16.29 -47.11
N LYS A 728 -33.06 16.64 -45.87
CA LYS A 728 -34.45 16.69 -45.45
C LYS A 728 -35.28 17.65 -46.32
N ALA A 729 -34.78 18.84 -46.60
CA ALA A 729 -35.48 19.81 -47.45
C ALA A 729 -35.67 19.29 -48.90
N ILE A 730 -34.67 18.58 -49.45
CA ILE A 730 -34.79 17.95 -50.77
C ILE A 730 -35.83 16.82 -50.73
N ASP A 731 -35.78 15.96 -49.72
CA ASP A 731 -36.71 14.83 -49.58
C ASP A 731 -38.16 15.29 -49.36
N ASP A 732 -38.38 16.33 -48.55
CA ASP A 732 -39.70 16.95 -48.35
C ASP A 732 -40.25 17.52 -49.67
N ARG A 733 -39.39 18.17 -50.48
CA ARG A 733 -39.76 18.69 -51.81
C ARG A 733 -40.09 17.56 -52.79
N LEU A 734 -39.31 16.48 -52.80
CA LEU A 734 -39.54 15.32 -53.67
C LEU A 734 -40.80 14.56 -53.28
N ALA A 735 -41.13 14.49 -51.98
CA ALA A 735 -42.38 13.91 -51.50
C ALA A 735 -43.59 14.68 -52.06
N LYS A 736 -43.56 16.02 -52.01
CA LYS A 736 -44.60 16.86 -52.62
C LYS A 736 -44.64 16.69 -54.14
N ARG A 737 -43.49 16.69 -54.82
CA ARG A 737 -43.41 16.48 -56.26
C ARG A 737 -44.02 15.14 -56.69
N ARG A 738 -43.80 14.09 -55.89
CA ARG A 738 -44.41 12.77 -56.11
C ARG A 738 -45.93 12.83 -56.00
N GLU A 739 -46.47 13.55 -55.01
CA GLU A 739 -47.92 13.76 -54.85
C GLU A 739 -48.54 14.54 -56.03
N ASP A 740 -47.87 15.61 -56.48
CA ASP A 740 -48.28 16.39 -57.64
C ASP A 740 -48.31 15.53 -58.91
N LEU A 741 -47.26 14.72 -59.14
CA LEU A 741 -47.20 13.78 -60.27
C LEU A 741 -48.32 12.74 -60.19
N TYR A 742 -48.58 12.15 -59.02
CA TYR A 742 -49.71 11.24 -58.86
C TYR A 742 -51.03 11.89 -59.26
N THR A 743 -51.28 13.12 -58.81
CA THR A 743 -52.49 13.88 -59.16
C THR A 743 -52.58 14.15 -60.67
N GLU A 744 -51.46 14.50 -61.30
CA GLU A 744 -51.39 14.74 -62.75
C GLU A 744 -51.72 13.46 -63.55
N TYR A 745 -51.15 12.32 -63.16
CA TYR A 745 -51.46 11.02 -63.77
C TYR A 745 -52.90 10.56 -63.51
N GLN A 746 -53.49 10.85 -62.33
CA GLN A 746 -54.92 10.60 -62.05
C GLN A 746 -55.84 11.39 -62.99
N ASN A 747 -55.55 12.68 -63.14
CA ASN A 747 -56.33 13.57 -64.01
C ASN A 747 -56.21 13.12 -65.47
N MET A 748 -55.02 12.70 -65.89
CA MET A 748 -54.79 12.13 -67.23
C MET A 748 -55.58 10.84 -67.44
N GLU A 749 -55.60 9.92 -66.48
CA GLU A 749 -56.43 8.70 -66.58
C GLU A 749 -57.92 9.02 -66.66
N THR A 750 -58.40 9.95 -65.84
CA THR A 750 -59.81 10.39 -65.84
C THR A 750 -60.19 11.03 -67.18
N ALA A 751 -59.29 11.85 -67.75
CA ALA A 751 -59.47 12.42 -69.07
C ALA A 751 -59.48 11.35 -70.17
N LEU A 752 -58.53 10.40 -70.13
CA LEU A 752 -58.49 9.26 -71.06
C LEU A 752 -59.75 8.39 -70.96
N GLN A 753 -60.27 8.17 -69.76
CA GLN A 753 -61.53 7.46 -69.53
C GLN A 753 -62.69 8.20 -70.17
N SER A 754 -62.75 9.52 -69.99
CA SER A 754 -63.78 10.39 -70.59
C SER A 754 -63.70 10.34 -72.12
N TYR A 755 -62.50 10.45 -72.70
CA TYR A 755 -62.29 10.32 -74.14
C TYR A 755 -62.64 8.94 -74.68
N GLN A 756 -62.30 7.86 -73.98
CA GLN A 756 -62.70 6.50 -74.39
C GLN A 756 -64.22 6.33 -74.33
N SER A 757 -64.88 6.91 -73.32
CA SER A 757 -66.34 6.90 -73.21
C SER A 757 -67.02 7.72 -74.31
N GLU A 758 -66.46 8.88 -74.67
CA GLU A 758 -66.94 9.74 -75.76
C GLU A 758 -66.69 9.09 -77.13
N SER A 759 -65.51 8.48 -77.33
CA SER A 759 -65.20 7.68 -78.51
C SER A 759 -66.18 6.51 -78.66
N SER A 760 -66.43 5.76 -77.59
CA SER A 760 -67.41 4.65 -77.59
C SER A 760 -68.83 5.14 -77.86
N TYR A 761 -69.20 6.30 -77.33
CA TYR A 761 -70.50 6.94 -77.60
C TYR A 761 -70.62 7.39 -79.06
N LEU A 762 -69.60 8.06 -79.60
CA LEU A 762 -69.53 8.49 -80.99
C LEU A 762 -69.57 7.28 -81.94
N GLU A 763 -68.86 6.21 -81.60
CA GLU A 763 -68.85 4.96 -82.36
C GLU A 763 -70.23 4.29 -82.33
N THR A 764 -70.92 4.32 -81.18
CA THR A 764 -72.30 3.86 -81.05
C THR A 764 -73.27 4.72 -81.88
N GLN A 765 -73.13 6.04 -81.86
CA GLN A 765 -73.93 6.98 -82.66
C GLN A 765 -73.66 6.83 -84.16
N LEU A 766 -72.41 6.70 -84.58
CA LEU A 766 -72.02 6.41 -85.97
C LEU A 766 -72.59 5.08 -86.43
N ASN A 767 -72.55 4.05 -85.58
CA ASN A 767 -73.17 2.76 -85.87
C ASN A 767 -74.70 2.87 -85.97
N GLN A 768 -75.35 3.66 -85.11
CA GLN A 768 -76.79 3.94 -85.20
C GLN A 768 -77.15 4.72 -86.47
N ILE A 769 -76.38 5.74 -86.84
CA ILE A 769 -76.56 6.49 -88.10
C ILE A 769 -76.36 5.56 -89.30
N SER A 770 -75.31 4.74 -89.29
CA SER A 770 -75.05 3.74 -90.33
C SER A 770 -76.20 2.73 -90.45
N ASN A 771 -76.72 2.25 -89.32
CA ASN A 771 -77.86 1.32 -89.29
C ASN A 771 -79.17 1.98 -89.73
N ASN A 772 -79.41 3.25 -89.36
CA ASN A 772 -80.55 4.03 -89.83
C ASN A 772 -80.47 4.30 -91.35
N PHE A 773 -79.28 4.59 -91.88
CA PHE A 773 -79.04 4.70 -93.33
C PHE A 773 -79.31 3.37 -94.05
N LYS A 774 -78.92 2.23 -93.46
CA LYS A 774 -79.25 0.90 -93.97
C LYS A 774 -80.76 0.60 -93.93
N GLN A 775 -81.48 1.04 -92.89
CA GLN A 775 -82.94 0.89 -92.83
C GLN A 775 -83.67 1.78 -93.86
N MET A 776 -83.25 3.03 -94.04
CA MET A 776 -83.80 3.94 -95.05
C MET A 776 -83.57 3.44 -96.49
N THR A 777 -82.45 2.77 -96.76
CA THR A 777 -82.18 2.15 -98.07
C THR A 777 -82.89 0.80 -98.26
N SER A 778 -83.36 0.15 -97.19
CA SER A 778 -84.15 -1.09 -97.27
C SER A 778 -85.66 -0.87 -97.42
N ASN A 779 -86.21 0.24 -96.91
CA ASN A 779 -87.63 0.60 -97.03
C ASN A 779 -88.02 1.19 -98.40
N ASN A 780 -87.07 1.24 -99.35
CA ASN A 780 -87.26 1.73 -100.72
C ASN A 780 -87.13 0.60 -101.77
N LYS A 781 -87.45 -0.63 -101.37
CA LYS A 781 -87.58 -1.80 -102.26
C LYS A 781 -88.98 -2.37 -102.24
#